data_AF-A0A254NNX3-F1
#
_entry.id   AF-A0A254NNX3-F1
#
_cell.length_a   1.000
_cell.length_b   1.000
_cell.length_c   1.000
_cell.angle_alpha   90.00
_cell.angle_beta   90.00
_cell.angle_gamma   90.00
#
_symmetry.space_group_name_H-M   'P 1'
#
loop_
_entity.id
_entity.type
_entity.pdbx_description
1 polymer ?
#
loop_
_entity_poly.entity_id
_entity_poly.type
_entity_poly.pdbx_seq_one_letter_code
_entity_poly.pdbx_strand_id
1 'polypeptide(L)'
;MKKKGDMTMAGEKKKKAFPDINKFHEKLYLDLESMIQKLDENLEFKMYAFVLNEKGSVESATRVKTVLTGEKGAKTQIKPEKLENHSEVLKKLRLPDECWSGDLEGLNRNIQQYQLSRTEPLQQKESLETEESMIYGLPDEGSVVAERKRSIVYAQSLKFSLFEGQKETCLYVIALDYVDPVTQEVFYGKSEFSFLKMFLDYYFKDYYVETTLESLKHLEPKYKESPRDFLQRLAKMFLGKMQAILENEKTLAWTASGNNPIGNQIAMLEGLQDQYIFSTLMDNLEGISTRTYEGESPFGCLLLIPSELLEGQHELIDYAIEFDRSDQSIPLEDSRRIRKLLELTSNKSDLFLISDGRKIHGIGEVDWAVLKETQNIVFRIDFKGLSRYEIALLNIESTENTDKKWEVKDGRKTFTMTTSLNIISNKLMGVAFRNPEISQQSFEPELLYRTLKAQFRNDHAEGEVAKDIQFARLAQVILEASKQKSGTMVVITDPDTAVDEVKRLRKQSTPVIKKLIDPQFISQLTAIDGAIYYDTRAYCHAIGVILDGVVTEGVGDASRGARFNSAYRYLEKFKKEDKQCVIAIISEDGMVDLIPEPESEKVNRKRIAAYLEYIEETSEIDDKIVVYYDRFLLGESGDSEIEVDSTHLFLIGDAWYNKENHFQSVKYYTKGLENKLEFEVEVRRKLGISYYNQSLSLEQERKKQLLDQALNQFELILDYCEANNKSMSSHNYNMMGVIFSSLAKNEGNKGFYLEAEKYYIKAIEKKDNAMFRLNLMRTEFIENKWKEALNSYLKAELLDFDYVNSHKNRELFIQRIKAEAQKDHEYLNFALKMYANIEDQKIREKSVLFQRLQDIASENLISSNQQAFDLPDDKSQDVN
;
A
#
# COMPACT_ATOMS: atom_id res chain seq x y z
N MET A 1 -57.79 -23.58 43.06
CA MET A 1 -56.32 -23.69 43.26
C MET A 1 -55.62 -22.89 42.16
N LYS A 2 -54.64 -22.07 42.57
CA LYS A 2 -54.06 -20.93 41.84
C LYS A 2 -53.44 -21.29 40.49
N LYS A 3 -53.82 -20.60 39.40
CA LYS A 3 -53.02 -20.49 38.18
C LYS A 3 -52.10 -19.28 38.31
N LYS A 4 -50.79 -19.54 38.25
CA LYS A 4 -49.70 -18.58 38.11
C LYS A 4 -49.87 -17.82 36.80
N GLY A 5 -49.86 -16.49 36.87
CA GLY A 5 -49.35 -15.65 35.80
C GLY A 5 -47.87 -15.44 36.06
N ASP A 6 -47.03 -15.76 35.07
CA ASP A 6 -45.75 -15.12 34.77
C ASP A 6 -45.09 -15.83 33.58
N MET A 7 -44.28 -15.06 32.83
CA MET A 7 -43.56 -15.38 31.59
C MET A 7 -44.40 -15.22 30.31
N THR A 8 -44.11 -14.28 29.41
CA THR A 8 -42.80 -13.96 28.84
C THR A 8 -42.82 -12.54 28.24
N MET A 9 -42.09 -11.60 28.83
CA MET A 9 -41.47 -10.53 28.04
C MET A 9 -40.09 -11.07 27.64
N ALA A 10 -40.01 -11.63 26.43
CA ALA A 10 -38.74 -11.85 25.77
C ALA A 10 -38.18 -10.47 25.42
N GLY A 11 -37.41 -9.90 26.33
CA GLY A 11 -36.59 -8.74 26.01
C GLY A 11 -35.66 -9.12 24.87
N GLU A 12 -35.76 -8.40 23.76
CA GLU A 12 -34.69 -8.30 22.78
C GLU A 12 -33.42 -7.93 23.54
N LYS A 13 -32.56 -8.93 23.79
CA LYS A 13 -31.19 -8.68 24.22
C LYS A 13 -30.56 -7.87 23.10
N LYS A 14 -30.48 -6.54 23.29
CA LYS A 14 -29.59 -5.66 22.53
C LYS A 14 -28.26 -6.41 22.37
N LYS A 15 -27.91 -6.80 21.15
CA LYS A 15 -26.55 -7.21 20.78
C LYS A 15 -25.65 -6.09 21.32
N LYS A 16 -24.96 -6.32 22.44
CA LYS A 16 -23.91 -5.41 22.89
C LYS A 16 -22.91 -5.37 21.74
N ALA A 17 -22.65 -4.18 21.22
CA ALA A 17 -21.70 -3.96 20.14
C ALA A 17 -20.40 -4.70 20.45
N PHE A 18 -19.87 -5.36 19.42
CA PHE A 18 -18.56 -6.01 19.41
C PHE A 18 -17.51 -5.14 20.15
N PRO A 19 -16.63 -5.69 21.00
CA PRO A 19 -15.36 -5.02 21.25
C PRO A 19 -14.67 -4.83 19.89
N ASP A 20 -14.19 -3.61 19.64
CA ASP A 20 -13.72 -3.10 18.35
C ASP A 20 -12.90 -4.11 17.52
N ILE A 21 -13.57 -4.90 16.67
CA ILE A 21 -12.95 -5.94 15.82
C ILE A 21 -11.90 -5.35 14.88
N ASN A 22 -12.03 -4.06 14.56
CA ASN A 22 -11.05 -3.33 13.78
C ASN A 22 -9.70 -3.26 14.49
N LYS A 23 -9.66 -3.06 15.81
CA LYS A 23 -8.39 -3.08 16.56
C LYS A 23 -7.69 -4.42 16.50
N PHE A 24 -8.47 -5.49 16.42
CA PHE A 24 -7.94 -6.83 16.22
C PHE A 24 -7.33 -6.98 14.83
N HIS A 25 -8.07 -6.59 13.79
CA HIS A 25 -7.58 -6.55 12.41
C HIS A 25 -6.31 -5.69 12.26
N GLU A 26 -6.26 -4.52 12.90
CA GLU A 26 -5.12 -3.62 12.91
C GLU A 26 -3.88 -4.26 13.53
N LYS A 27 -4.02 -4.92 14.69
CA LYS A 27 -2.91 -5.60 15.36
C LYS A 27 -2.36 -6.76 14.52
N LEU A 28 -3.24 -7.57 13.93
CA LEU A 28 -2.82 -8.65 13.03
C LEU A 28 -2.06 -8.09 11.82
N TYR A 29 -2.62 -7.07 11.18
CA TYR A 29 -1.99 -6.42 10.04
C TYR A 29 -0.58 -5.92 10.38
N LEU A 30 -0.42 -5.20 11.51
CA LEU A 30 0.86 -4.64 11.93
C LEU A 30 1.94 -5.70 12.09
N ASP A 31 1.63 -6.79 12.82
CA ASP A 31 2.59 -7.85 13.10
C ASP A 31 2.96 -8.59 11.81
N LEU A 32 1.97 -8.89 10.97
CA LEU A 32 2.16 -9.61 9.72
C LEU A 32 2.92 -8.78 8.68
N GLU A 33 2.58 -7.50 8.48
CA GLU A 33 3.30 -6.58 7.59
C GLU A 33 4.78 -6.48 8.01
N SER A 34 5.03 -6.36 9.33
CA SER A 34 6.38 -6.29 9.90
C SER A 34 7.19 -7.57 9.68
N MET A 35 6.55 -8.74 9.66
CA MET A 35 7.21 -10.02 9.37
C MET A 35 7.47 -10.19 7.87
N ILE A 36 6.48 -9.90 7.02
CA ILE A 36 6.61 -10.00 5.56
C ILE A 36 7.75 -9.10 5.07
N GLN A 37 7.81 -7.84 5.53
CA GLN A 37 8.89 -6.91 5.17
C GLN A 37 10.28 -7.36 5.63
N LYS A 38 10.39 -8.27 6.63
CA LYS A 38 11.67 -8.90 7.00
C LYS A 38 12.02 -10.11 6.14
N LEU A 39 11.01 -10.80 5.60
CA LEU A 39 11.21 -11.93 4.68
C LEU A 39 11.62 -11.45 3.29
N ASP A 40 10.99 -10.35 2.84
CA ASP A 40 11.29 -9.66 1.60
C ASP A 40 10.65 -8.25 1.63
N GLU A 41 11.48 -7.21 1.49
CA GLU A 41 11.02 -5.81 1.52
C GLU A 41 10.30 -5.36 0.24
N ASN A 42 10.51 -6.07 -0.86
CA ASN A 42 9.91 -5.77 -2.17
C ASN A 42 8.45 -6.25 -2.28
N LEU A 43 8.03 -7.16 -1.39
CA LEU A 43 6.66 -7.68 -1.40
C LEU A 43 5.66 -6.60 -0.99
N GLU A 44 4.61 -6.46 -1.80
CA GLU A 44 3.47 -5.63 -1.48
C GLU A 44 2.39 -6.46 -0.79
N PHE A 45 2.19 -6.20 0.50
CA PHE A 45 1.24 -6.89 1.36
C PHE A 45 -0.14 -6.23 1.34
N LYS A 46 -1.17 -7.03 1.11
CA LYS A 46 -2.58 -6.62 1.22
C LYS A 46 -3.34 -7.60 2.09
N MET A 47 -4.20 -7.08 2.96
CA MET A 47 -5.03 -7.89 3.84
C MET A 47 -6.50 -7.50 3.76
N TYR A 48 -7.34 -8.51 3.62
CA TYR A 48 -8.78 -8.41 3.66
C TYR A 48 -9.32 -9.33 4.76
N ALA A 49 -10.34 -8.88 5.48
CA ALA A 49 -10.97 -9.60 6.56
C ALA A 49 -12.47 -9.70 6.31
N PHE A 50 -13.00 -10.91 6.46
CA PHE A 50 -14.42 -11.21 6.42
C PHE A 50 -14.88 -11.67 7.80
N VAL A 51 -15.98 -11.11 8.30
CA VAL A 51 -16.69 -11.64 9.46
C VAL A 51 -17.79 -12.55 8.95
N LEU A 52 -17.73 -13.84 9.31
CA LEU A 52 -18.69 -14.85 8.90
C LEU A 52 -19.65 -15.17 10.05
N ASN A 53 -20.95 -15.30 9.73
CA ASN A 53 -21.93 -15.78 10.69
C ASN A 53 -21.89 -17.32 10.85
N GLU A 54 -22.72 -17.85 11.75
CA GLU A 54 -22.84 -19.30 12.00
C GLU A 54 -23.24 -20.13 10.76
N LYS A 55 -23.80 -19.50 9.73
CA LYS A 55 -24.18 -20.13 8.44
C LYS A 55 -23.10 -20.00 7.36
N GLY A 56 -21.97 -19.35 7.66
CA GLY A 56 -20.88 -19.11 6.72
C GLY A 56 -21.08 -17.93 5.76
N SER A 57 -22.14 -17.13 5.91
CA SER A 57 -22.32 -15.95 5.05
C SER A 57 -21.55 -14.74 5.60
N VAL A 58 -21.04 -13.90 4.70
CA VAL A 58 -20.30 -12.67 5.01
C VAL A 58 -21.23 -11.63 5.65
N GLU A 59 -21.01 -11.29 6.92
CA GLU A 59 -21.68 -10.17 7.59
C GLU A 59 -20.99 -8.83 7.31
N SER A 60 -19.65 -8.84 7.20
CA SER A 60 -18.86 -7.68 6.83
C SER A 60 -17.59 -8.08 6.08
N ALA A 61 -17.14 -7.19 5.20
CA ALA A 61 -15.87 -7.27 4.49
C ALA A 61 -15.08 -5.98 4.77
N THR A 62 -13.81 -6.12 5.13
CA THR A 62 -12.94 -5.00 5.51
C THR A 62 -11.57 -5.16 4.84
N ARG A 63 -11.09 -4.11 4.17
CA ARG A 63 -9.69 -3.99 3.79
C ARG A 63 -8.92 -3.34 4.94
N VAL A 64 -7.80 -3.90 5.33
CA VAL A 64 -6.91 -3.31 6.34
C VAL A 64 -5.67 -2.80 5.64
N LYS A 65 -5.31 -1.54 5.87
CA LYS A 65 -4.25 -0.86 5.11
C LYS A 65 -3.53 0.19 5.93
N THR A 66 -2.28 0.45 5.55
CA THR A 66 -1.47 1.53 6.11
C THR A 66 -1.70 2.83 5.33
N VAL A 67 -2.06 3.89 6.03
CA VAL A 67 -2.31 5.24 5.48
C VAL A 67 -1.52 6.30 6.25
N LEU A 68 -1.31 7.47 5.66
CA LEU A 68 -0.76 8.62 6.38
C LEU A 68 -1.75 9.15 7.42
N THR A 69 -1.25 9.67 8.55
CA THR A 69 -2.10 10.30 9.59
C THR A 69 -2.46 11.75 9.29
N GLY A 70 -1.70 12.41 8.40
CA GLY A 70 -1.77 13.86 8.21
C GLY A 70 -1.00 14.68 9.27
N GLU A 71 -0.34 14.03 10.23
CA GLU A 71 0.57 14.72 11.14
C GLU A 71 1.93 14.99 10.48
N LYS A 72 2.60 16.07 10.91
CA LYS A 72 3.97 16.40 10.47
C LYS A 72 4.91 15.20 10.64
N GLY A 73 5.77 14.99 9.65
CA GLY A 73 6.78 13.93 9.63
C GLY A 73 6.31 12.60 9.02
N ALA A 74 5.31 12.63 8.13
CA ALA A 74 4.88 11.48 7.32
C ALA A 74 4.49 10.23 8.14
N LYS A 75 3.94 10.43 9.35
CA LYS A 75 3.55 9.31 10.21
C LYS A 75 2.44 8.48 9.56
N THR A 76 2.49 7.18 9.79
CA THR A 76 1.51 6.22 9.29
C THR A 76 0.64 5.69 10.41
N GLN A 77 -0.60 5.33 10.07
CA GLN A 77 -1.51 4.57 10.91
C GLN A 77 -2.15 3.44 10.10
N ILE A 78 -2.64 2.42 10.78
CA ILE A 78 -3.43 1.37 10.16
C ILE A 78 -4.90 1.81 10.21
N LYS A 79 -5.59 1.67 9.09
CA LYS A 79 -7.00 2.06 8.98
C LYS A 79 -7.81 0.92 8.34
N PRO A 80 -8.90 0.47 8.98
CA PRO A 80 -9.88 -0.40 8.34
C PRO A 80 -10.72 0.40 7.33
N GLU A 81 -11.00 -0.20 6.19
CA GLU A 81 -11.92 0.30 5.18
C GLU A 81 -13.01 -0.73 4.94
N LYS A 82 -14.26 -0.33 5.16
CA LYS A 82 -15.40 -1.19 4.85
C LYS A 82 -15.56 -1.36 3.35
N LEU A 83 -15.82 -2.60 2.94
CA LEU A 83 -16.12 -3.02 1.57
C LEU A 83 -17.57 -3.48 1.47
N GLU A 84 -18.14 -3.48 0.26
CA GLU A 84 -19.53 -3.85 0.00
C GLU A 84 -19.80 -5.33 0.28
N ASN A 85 -18.95 -6.21 -0.26
CA ASN A 85 -19.16 -7.66 -0.25
C ASN A 85 -17.87 -8.42 -0.65
N HIS A 86 -17.97 -9.75 -0.74
CA HIS A 86 -16.85 -10.60 -1.17
C HIS A 86 -16.45 -10.40 -2.64
N SER A 87 -17.41 -10.13 -3.55
CA SER A 87 -17.10 -9.86 -4.96
C SER A 87 -16.21 -8.64 -5.13
N GLU A 88 -16.40 -7.59 -4.32
CA GLU A 88 -15.50 -6.43 -4.35
C GLU A 88 -14.06 -6.82 -3.97
N VAL A 89 -13.88 -7.67 -2.95
CA VAL A 89 -12.56 -8.18 -2.54
C VAL A 89 -11.93 -9.01 -3.67
N LEU A 90 -12.67 -9.96 -4.24
CA LEU A 90 -12.17 -10.81 -5.32
C LEU A 90 -11.80 -9.98 -6.56
N LYS A 91 -12.62 -9.00 -6.94
CA LYS A 91 -12.32 -8.05 -8.00
C LYS A 91 -11.03 -7.27 -7.72
N LYS A 92 -10.85 -6.73 -6.50
CA LYS A 92 -9.61 -6.03 -6.09
C LYS A 92 -8.39 -6.96 -6.09
N LEU A 93 -8.59 -8.25 -5.86
CA LEU A 93 -7.56 -9.31 -5.95
C LEU A 93 -7.36 -9.86 -7.37
N ARG A 94 -8.10 -9.36 -8.37
CA ARG A 94 -8.11 -9.88 -9.75
C ARG A 94 -8.46 -11.38 -9.80
N LEU A 95 -9.30 -11.83 -8.88
CA LEU A 95 -9.86 -13.18 -8.82
C LEU A 95 -11.29 -13.19 -9.36
N PRO A 96 -11.69 -14.25 -10.07
CA PRO A 96 -13.07 -14.43 -10.51
C PRO A 96 -13.98 -14.70 -9.31
N ASP A 97 -15.25 -14.28 -9.38
CA ASP A 97 -16.23 -14.43 -8.28
C ASP A 97 -16.47 -15.91 -7.94
N GLU A 98 -16.29 -16.81 -8.91
CA GLU A 98 -16.37 -18.27 -8.78
C GLU A 98 -15.34 -18.83 -7.79
N CYS A 99 -14.28 -18.08 -7.45
CA CYS A 99 -13.36 -18.47 -6.39
C CYS A 99 -14.04 -18.54 -5.02
N TRP A 100 -15.12 -17.78 -4.78
CA TRP A 100 -15.83 -17.81 -3.51
C TRP A 100 -16.70 -19.08 -3.35
N SER A 101 -16.31 -19.97 -2.44
CA SER A 101 -17.11 -21.18 -2.12
C SER A 101 -18.00 -21.03 -0.88
N GLY A 102 -17.86 -19.94 -0.12
CA GLY A 102 -18.54 -19.74 1.17
C GLY A 102 -17.84 -20.40 2.37
N ASP A 103 -16.72 -21.09 2.16
CA ASP A 103 -15.91 -21.73 3.19
C ASP A 103 -14.41 -21.59 2.90
N LEU A 104 -13.57 -21.77 3.93
CA LEU A 104 -12.12 -21.61 3.81
C LEU A 104 -11.47 -22.63 2.86
N GLU A 105 -11.88 -23.89 2.92
CA GLU A 105 -11.23 -24.98 2.19
C GLU A 105 -11.53 -24.87 0.69
N GLY A 106 -12.79 -24.62 0.34
CA GLY A 106 -13.18 -24.37 -1.03
C GLY A 106 -12.57 -23.09 -1.61
N LEU A 107 -12.47 -22.01 -0.83
CA LEU A 107 -11.81 -20.78 -1.28
C LEU A 107 -10.33 -21.03 -1.60
N ASN A 108 -9.58 -21.68 -0.70
CA ASN A 108 -8.17 -21.99 -0.93
C ASN A 108 -7.97 -22.92 -2.14
N ARG A 109 -8.82 -23.96 -2.28
CA ARG A 109 -8.78 -24.87 -3.43
C ARG A 109 -9.03 -24.13 -4.75
N ASN A 110 -10.04 -23.27 -4.79
CA ASN A 110 -10.40 -22.54 -6.01
C ASN A 110 -9.31 -21.50 -6.37
N ILE A 111 -8.72 -20.82 -5.37
CA ILE A 111 -7.58 -19.92 -5.59
C ILE A 111 -6.39 -20.69 -6.16
N GLN A 112 -6.03 -21.83 -5.56
CA GLN A 112 -4.91 -22.65 -6.03
C GLN A 112 -5.13 -23.13 -7.46
N GLN A 113 -6.32 -23.66 -7.77
CA GLN A 113 -6.67 -24.09 -9.13
C GLN A 113 -6.61 -22.94 -10.13
N TYR A 114 -7.15 -21.78 -9.77
CA TYR A 114 -7.11 -20.59 -10.61
C TYR A 114 -5.66 -20.16 -10.89
N GLN A 115 -4.82 -20.09 -9.85
CA GLN A 115 -3.42 -19.69 -10.01
C GLN A 115 -2.64 -20.69 -10.87
N LEU A 116 -2.74 -22.00 -10.59
CA LEU A 116 -2.07 -23.04 -11.38
C LEU A 116 -2.50 -23.05 -12.85
N SER A 117 -3.78 -22.79 -13.14
CA SER A 117 -4.28 -22.70 -14.52
C SER A 117 -3.72 -21.51 -15.31
N ARG A 118 -3.21 -20.47 -14.62
CA ARG A 118 -2.57 -19.31 -15.25
C ARG A 118 -1.08 -19.50 -15.47
N THR A 119 -0.46 -20.43 -14.74
CA THR A 119 0.96 -20.77 -14.88
C THR A 119 1.22 -21.80 -16.00
N GLU A 120 0.19 -22.45 -16.54
CA GLU A 120 0.37 -23.29 -17.73
C GLU A 120 0.76 -22.44 -18.95
N PRO A 121 1.87 -22.73 -19.64
CA PRO A 121 2.21 -22.05 -20.87
C PRO A 121 1.09 -22.28 -21.89
N LEU A 122 0.58 -21.19 -22.47
CA LEU A 122 -0.36 -21.24 -23.59
C LEU A 122 0.20 -22.22 -24.64
N GLN A 123 -0.50 -23.34 -24.84
CA GLN A 123 -0.12 -24.35 -25.82
C GLN A 123 0.21 -23.70 -27.17
N GLN A 124 1.41 -23.99 -27.65
CA GLN A 124 1.98 -23.70 -28.97
C GLN A 124 0.94 -23.29 -30.01
N LYS A 125 0.81 -21.97 -30.25
CA LYS A 125 0.49 -21.48 -31.59
C LYS A 125 1.80 -21.53 -32.37
N GLU A 126 1.80 -22.22 -33.51
CA GLU A 126 2.93 -22.38 -34.44
C GLU A 126 3.83 -21.14 -34.44
N SER A 127 5.04 -21.29 -33.92
CA SER A 127 6.08 -20.27 -33.91
C SER A 127 6.63 -20.08 -35.31
N LEU A 128 6.66 -18.82 -35.78
CA LEU A 128 7.56 -18.40 -36.84
C LEU A 128 8.91 -18.13 -36.18
N GLU A 129 9.79 -19.13 -36.20
CA GLU A 129 11.17 -18.98 -35.72
C GLU A 129 11.93 -18.00 -36.63
N THR A 130 12.34 -16.85 -36.09
CA THR A 130 13.22 -15.89 -36.79
C THR A 130 14.69 -16.21 -36.53
N GLU A 131 15.57 -16.01 -37.52
CA GLU A 131 17.03 -16.24 -37.42
C GLU A 131 17.70 -15.54 -36.21
N GLU A 132 17.12 -14.45 -35.69
CA GLU A 132 17.62 -13.76 -34.49
C GLU A 132 17.39 -14.53 -33.17
N SER A 133 16.34 -15.37 -33.05
CA SER A 133 16.08 -16.13 -31.81
C SER A 133 17.08 -17.29 -31.63
N MET A 134 17.46 -17.94 -32.73
CA MET A 134 18.46 -19.01 -32.74
C MET A 134 19.89 -18.54 -32.42
N ILE A 135 20.26 -17.30 -32.76
CA ILE A 135 21.63 -16.80 -32.58
C ILE A 135 21.86 -16.31 -31.13
N TYR A 136 20.83 -15.80 -30.46
CA TYR A 136 20.96 -15.13 -29.16
C TYR A 136 20.24 -15.82 -27.99
N GLY A 137 19.64 -17.01 -28.19
CA GLY A 137 18.96 -17.74 -27.12
C GLY A 137 17.79 -16.97 -26.49
N LEU A 138 17.09 -16.18 -27.31
CA LEU A 138 15.96 -15.36 -26.87
C LEU A 138 14.69 -16.21 -26.77
N PRO A 139 13.72 -15.83 -25.91
CA PRO A 139 12.35 -16.33 -26.03
C PRO A 139 11.84 -15.99 -27.45
N ASP A 140 11.28 -16.97 -28.18
CA ASP A 140 10.62 -16.77 -29.48
C ASP A 140 9.69 -15.54 -29.47
N GLU A 141 9.53 -14.84 -30.60
CA GLU A 141 8.59 -13.70 -30.73
C GLU A 141 7.15 -14.05 -30.29
N GLY A 142 6.78 -15.34 -30.33
CA GLY A 142 5.51 -15.86 -29.83
C GLY A 142 5.47 -16.23 -28.34
N SER A 143 6.60 -16.20 -27.63
CA SER A 143 6.77 -16.58 -26.23
C SER A 143 6.96 -15.40 -25.27
N VAL A 144 6.88 -14.17 -25.77
CA VAL A 144 6.72 -12.96 -24.95
C VAL A 144 5.31 -12.99 -24.35
N VAL A 145 5.12 -13.89 -23.39
CA VAL A 145 3.98 -13.83 -22.49
C VAL A 145 4.14 -12.50 -21.79
N ALA A 146 3.23 -11.56 -22.05
CA ALA A 146 3.09 -10.36 -21.25
C ALA A 146 3.00 -10.82 -19.78
N GLU A 147 4.13 -10.80 -19.05
CA GLU A 147 4.21 -11.40 -17.74
C GLU A 147 3.40 -10.54 -16.79
N ARG A 148 2.26 -11.10 -16.39
CA ARG A 148 1.28 -10.44 -15.54
C ARG A 148 1.84 -10.37 -14.13
N LYS A 149 1.48 -9.29 -13.41
CA LYS A 149 1.69 -9.15 -11.95
C LYS A 149 1.50 -10.50 -11.24
N ARG A 150 2.61 -11.13 -10.82
CA ARG A 150 2.59 -12.40 -10.09
C ARG A 150 2.25 -12.11 -8.63
N SER A 151 1.27 -12.84 -8.13
CA SER A 151 0.74 -12.65 -6.78
C SER A 151 0.47 -14.00 -6.14
N ILE A 152 0.76 -14.12 -4.84
CA ILE A 152 0.22 -15.19 -4.01
C ILE A 152 -1.02 -14.64 -3.32
N VAL A 153 -2.15 -15.32 -3.48
CA VAL A 153 -3.34 -15.14 -2.65
C VAL A 153 -3.49 -16.34 -1.72
N TYR A 154 -3.66 -16.06 -0.44
CA TYR A 154 -3.77 -17.06 0.63
C TYR A 154 -4.95 -16.72 1.54
N ALA A 155 -5.73 -17.72 1.93
CA ALA A 155 -6.82 -17.53 2.90
C ALA A 155 -6.61 -18.38 4.16
N GLN A 156 -6.97 -17.82 5.32
CA GLN A 156 -6.98 -18.53 6.59
C GLN A 156 -8.04 -17.98 7.54
N SER A 157 -8.57 -18.83 8.42
CA SER A 157 -9.58 -18.42 9.40
C SER A 157 -9.05 -18.39 10.83
N LEU A 158 -9.47 -17.39 11.61
CA LEU A 158 -9.36 -17.35 13.06
C LEU A 158 -10.75 -17.48 13.68
N LYS A 159 -10.89 -18.40 14.63
CA LYS A 159 -12.11 -18.60 15.41
C LYS A 159 -11.94 -17.94 16.77
N PHE A 160 -12.91 -17.13 17.18
CA PHE A 160 -12.92 -16.51 18.52
C PHE A 160 -14.31 -16.65 19.14
N SER A 161 -14.33 -16.77 20.47
CA SER A 161 -15.57 -16.90 21.23
C SER A 161 -15.97 -15.54 21.78
N LEU A 162 -17.14 -15.05 21.37
CA LEU A 162 -17.63 -13.72 21.75
C LEU A 162 -18.24 -13.72 23.17
N PHE A 163 -18.93 -14.80 23.54
CA PHE A 163 -19.56 -15.02 24.84
C PHE A 163 -19.62 -16.54 25.11
N GLU A 164 -20.04 -16.96 26.32
CA GLU A 164 -20.37 -18.37 26.60
C GLU A 164 -21.38 -18.89 25.56
N GLY A 165 -20.88 -19.63 24.56
CA GLY A 165 -21.67 -20.35 23.56
C GLY A 165 -21.70 -19.77 22.14
N GLN A 166 -21.26 -18.53 21.88
CA GLN A 166 -21.30 -17.93 20.53
C GLN A 166 -19.90 -17.79 19.93
N LYS A 167 -19.65 -18.55 18.85
CA LYS A 167 -18.37 -18.56 18.11
C LYS A 167 -18.56 -17.83 16.79
N GLU A 168 -17.77 -16.80 16.55
CA GLU A 168 -17.66 -16.17 15.24
C GLU A 168 -16.33 -16.54 14.59
N THR A 169 -16.33 -16.55 13.26
CA THR A 169 -15.16 -16.88 12.45
C THR A 169 -14.78 -15.67 11.61
N CYS A 170 -13.56 -15.19 11.79
CA CYS A 170 -12.95 -14.24 10.86
C CYS A 170 -12.17 -15.01 9.82
N LEU A 171 -12.46 -14.77 8.54
CA LEU A 171 -11.68 -15.27 7.43
C LEU A 171 -10.79 -14.14 6.90
N TYR A 172 -9.49 -14.36 6.87
CA TYR A 172 -8.51 -13.44 6.34
C TYR A 172 -8.07 -13.90 4.95
N VAL A 173 -8.01 -12.98 4.01
CA VAL A 173 -7.43 -13.18 2.68
C VAL A 173 -6.25 -12.23 2.53
N ILE A 174 -5.08 -12.81 2.31
CA ILE A 174 -3.82 -12.12 2.14
C ILE A 174 -3.44 -12.19 0.68
N ALA A 175 -2.99 -11.07 0.13
CA ALA A 175 -2.29 -11.04 -1.15
C ALA A 175 -0.88 -10.51 -0.97
N LEU A 176 0.07 -11.23 -1.54
CA LEU A 176 1.47 -10.85 -1.67
C LEU A 176 1.74 -10.64 -3.15
N ASP A 177 1.93 -9.39 -3.51
CA ASP A 177 2.24 -8.98 -4.87
C ASP A 177 3.78 -8.90 -5.05
N TYR A 178 4.24 -9.10 -6.29
CA TYR A 178 5.67 -9.12 -6.67
C TYR A 178 6.45 -10.31 -6.12
N VAL A 179 5.78 -11.45 -5.98
CA VAL A 179 6.43 -12.70 -5.59
C VAL A 179 7.15 -13.29 -6.80
N ASP A 180 8.39 -13.72 -6.60
CA ASP A 180 9.19 -14.35 -7.63
C ASP A 180 8.57 -15.69 -8.12
N PRO A 181 8.83 -16.09 -9.38
CA PRO A 181 8.28 -17.30 -9.99
C PRO A 181 8.47 -18.57 -9.15
N VAL A 182 9.66 -18.74 -8.57
CA VAL A 182 10.06 -19.96 -7.87
C VAL A 182 9.30 -20.04 -6.55
N THR A 183 9.24 -18.94 -5.80
CA THR A 183 8.44 -18.88 -4.56
C THR A 183 6.96 -19.14 -4.83
N GLN A 184 6.39 -18.62 -5.91
CA GLN A 184 4.99 -18.90 -6.28
C GLN A 184 4.76 -20.37 -6.65
N GLU A 185 5.66 -20.96 -7.45
CA GLU A 185 5.62 -22.38 -7.81
C GLU A 185 5.72 -23.26 -6.57
N VAL A 186 6.66 -22.97 -5.66
CA VAL A 186 6.82 -23.73 -4.42
C VAL A 186 5.61 -23.55 -3.50
N PHE A 187 5.01 -22.35 -3.43
CA PHE A 187 3.83 -22.10 -2.60
C PHE A 187 2.61 -22.92 -3.01
N TYR A 188 2.28 -22.97 -4.31
CA TYR A 188 1.09 -23.66 -4.81
C TYR A 188 1.34 -25.10 -5.27
N GLY A 189 2.48 -25.36 -5.89
CA GLY A 189 2.82 -26.66 -6.49
C GLY A 189 3.55 -27.61 -5.55
N LYS A 190 4.34 -27.09 -4.61
CA LYS A 190 5.19 -27.86 -3.68
C LYS A 190 5.02 -27.37 -2.23
N SER A 191 3.76 -27.16 -1.82
CA SER A 191 3.37 -26.44 -0.60
C SER A 191 4.02 -26.96 0.69
N GLU A 192 4.33 -28.26 0.76
CA GLU A 192 5.03 -28.94 1.85
C GLU A 192 6.47 -28.44 2.06
N PHE A 193 7.10 -27.89 1.03
CA PHE A 193 8.45 -27.33 1.05
C PHE A 193 8.42 -25.79 1.07
N SER A 194 7.25 -25.16 1.12
CA SER A 194 7.14 -23.70 1.15
C SER A 194 7.30 -23.15 2.57
N PHE A 195 8.44 -22.49 2.81
CA PHE A 195 8.63 -21.74 4.06
C PHE A 195 7.57 -20.65 4.24
N LEU A 196 7.26 -19.92 3.16
CA LEU A 196 6.23 -18.88 3.16
C LEU A 196 4.84 -19.42 3.56
N LYS A 197 4.44 -20.58 3.02
CA LYS A 197 3.17 -21.21 3.39
C LYS A 197 3.17 -21.63 4.87
N MET A 198 4.26 -22.26 5.33
CA MET A 198 4.41 -22.65 6.73
C MET A 198 4.33 -21.43 7.65
N PHE A 199 5.02 -20.34 7.31
CA PHE A 199 4.96 -19.07 8.03
C PHE A 199 3.54 -18.54 8.16
N LEU A 200 2.80 -18.44 7.04
CA LEU A 200 1.42 -17.94 7.06
C LEU A 200 0.51 -18.87 7.89
N ASP A 201 0.66 -20.18 7.76
CA ASP A 201 -0.13 -21.13 8.56
C ASP A 201 0.14 -20.99 10.06
N TYR A 202 1.41 -20.92 10.48
CA TYR A 202 1.78 -20.78 11.89
C TYR A 202 1.44 -19.40 12.44
N TYR A 203 1.48 -18.35 11.63
CA TYR A 203 1.06 -17.02 12.04
C TYR A 203 -0.39 -17.03 12.54
N PHE A 204 -1.30 -17.68 11.81
CA PHE A 204 -2.71 -17.77 12.23
C PHE A 204 -2.98 -18.91 13.24
N LYS A 205 -2.22 -20.01 13.21
CA LYS A 205 -2.50 -21.18 14.06
C LYS A 205 -1.76 -21.17 15.41
N ASP A 206 -0.60 -20.53 15.50
CA ASP A 206 0.32 -20.66 16.64
C ASP A 206 0.76 -19.31 17.24
N TYR A 207 0.86 -18.23 16.46
CA TYR A 207 1.50 -17.00 16.93
C TYR A 207 0.77 -16.33 18.10
N TYR A 208 -0.57 -16.40 18.16
CA TYR A 208 -1.37 -15.85 19.27
C TYR A 208 -1.94 -16.97 20.18
N VAL A 209 -2.17 -16.65 21.46
CA VAL A 209 -2.89 -17.54 22.41
C VAL A 209 -4.34 -17.74 21.96
N GLU A 210 -4.96 -18.90 22.25
CA GLU A 210 -6.39 -19.13 22.00
C GLU A 210 -7.25 -17.92 22.44
N THR A 211 -7.88 -17.28 21.46
CA THR A 211 -8.52 -15.97 21.62
C THR A 211 -9.94 -16.08 22.20
N THR A 212 -10.11 -15.69 23.45
CA THR A 212 -11.42 -15.36 24.07
C THR A 212 -11.73 -13.87 23.89
N LEU A 213 -13.01 -13.45 24.03
CA LEU A 213 -13.38 -12.03 23.92
C LEU A 213 -12.58 -11.08 24.84
N GLU A 214 -12.18 -11.56 26.02
CA GLU A 214 -11.38 -10.78 26.98
C GLU A 214 -9.94 -10.55 26.50
N SER A 215 -9.40 -11.48 25.70
CA SER A 215 -8.04 -11.40 25.12
C SER A 215 -7.94 -10.40 23.96
N LEU A 216 -9.05 -9.99 23.33
CA LEU A 216 -9.06 -9.00 22.24
C LEU A 216 -8.57 -7.61 22.67
N LYS A 217 -8.56 -7.31 23.98
CA LYS A 217 -7.98 -6.06 24.52
C LYS A 217 -6.45 -6.11 24.62
N HIS A 218 -5.86 -7.30 24.64
CA HIS A 218 -4.45 -7.55 24.88
C HIS A 218 -3.98 -8.76 24.05
N LEU A 219 -4.03 -8.61 22.71
CA LEU A 219 -3.52 -9.65 21.82
C LEU A 219 -2.00 -9.77 21.98
N GLU A 220 -1.56 -10.81 22.69
CA GLU A 220 -0.14 -11.07 22.93
C GLU A 220 0.33 -12.33 22.20
N PRO A 221 1.56 -12.34 21.67
CA PRO A 221 2.15 -13.54 21.11
C PRO A 221 2.19 -14.67 22.15
N LYS A 222 1.87 -15.90 21.73
CA LYS A 222 1.77 -17.11 22.57
C LYS A 222 3.01 -17.33 23.44
N TYR A 223 4.18 -17.11 22.87
CA TYR A 223 5.47 -17.28 23.54
C TYR A 223 6.12 -15.96 23.98
N LYS A 224 5.39 -14.84 23.96
CA LYS A 224 5.90 -13.48 24.23
C LYS A 224 7.12 -13.10 23.37
N GLU A 225 7.18 -13.69 22.19
CA GLU A 225 8.28 -13.54 21.25
C GLU A 225 8.08 -12.29 20.37
N SER A 226 9.17 -11.62 19.98
CA SER A 226 9.06 -10.55 18.99
C SER A 226 8.77 -11.13 17.61
N PRO A 227 8.29 -10.32 16.64
CA PRO A 227 8.12 -10.79 15.26
C PRO A 227 9.40 -11.40 14.65
N ARG A 228 10.57 -10.91 15.06
CA ARG A 228 11.86 -11.46 14.62
C ARG A 228 12.11 -12.83 15.23
N ASP A 229 11.90 -12.97 16.54
CA ASP A 229 12.13 -14.24 17.25
C ASP A 229 11.20 -15.35 16.73
N PHE A 230 9.96 -15.00 16.38
CA PHE A 230 9.02 -15.92 15.73
C PHE A 230 9.55 -16.44 14.39
N LEU A 231 10.03 -15.54 13.51
CA LEU A 231 10.61 -15.92 12.23
C LEU A 231 11.84 -16.83 12.40
N GLN A 232 12.70 -16.54 13.37
CA GLN A 232 13.87 -17.39 13.67
C GLN A 232 13.47 -18.77 14.18
N ARG A 233 12.47 -18.85 15.07
CA ARG A 233 11.90 -20.11 15.53
C ARG A 233 11.33 -20.92 14.37
N LEU A 234 10.58 -20.29 13.47
CA LEU A 234 10.04 -20.95 12.28
C LEU A 234 11.13 -21.41 11.32
N ALA A 235 12.19 -20.62 11.09
CA ALA A 235 13.32 -21.04 10.26
C ALA A 235 13.98 -22.32 10.81
N LYS A 236 14.15 -22.38 12.14
CA LYS A 236 14.66 -23.58 12.83
C LYS A 236 13.74 -24.77 12.65
N MET A 237 12.44 -24.59 12.84
CA MET A 237 11.43 -25.63 12.63
C MET A 237 11.40 -26.12 11.17
N PHE A 238 11.55 -25.20 10.21
CA PHE A 238 11.59 -25.53 8.79
C PHE A 238 12.79 -26.40 8.44
N LEU A 239 13.99 -26.02 8.86
CA LEU A 239 15.20 -26.82 8.64
C LEU A 239 15.13 -28.16 9.38
N GLY A 240 14.55 -28.19 10.58
CA GLY A 240 14.28 -29.44 11.29
C GLY A 240 13.32 -30.36 10.52
N LYS A 241 12.28 -29.79 9.88
CA LYS A 241 11.39 -30.54 8.98
C LYS A 241 12.16 -31.10 7.79
N MET A 242 13.02 -30.31 7.14
CA MET A 242 13.83 -30.78 6.01
C MET A 242 14.78 -31.91 6.42
N GLN A 243 15.44 -31.78 7.58
CA GLN A 243 16.27 -32.85 8.14
C GLN A 243 15.47 -34.12 8.43
N ALA A 244 14.28 -34.00 9.01
CA ALA A 244 13.43 -35.16 9.30
C ALA A 244 12.90 -35.85 8.03
N ILE A 245 12.67 -35.09 6.95
CA ILE A 245 12.32 -35.66 5.64
C ILE A 245 13.47 -36.51 5.10
N LEU A 246 14.71 -36.01 5.16
CA LEU A 246 15.91 -36.77 4.76
C LEU A 246 16.08 -38.07 5.55
N GLU A 247 15.70 -38.08 6.83
CA GLU A 247 15.88 -39.25 7.72
C GLU A 247 14.77 -40.31 7.61
N ASN A 248 13.59 -39.98 7.04
CA ASN A 248 12.39 -40.85 7.07
C ASN A 248 11.83 -41.25 5.69
N GLU A 249 12.61 -41.11 4.61
CA GLU A 249 12.16 -41.23 3.22
C GLU A 249 11.44 -42.54 2.84
N LYS A 250 11.68 -43.67 3.53
CA LYS A 250 10.99 -44.95 3.26
C LYS A 250 9.45 -44.88 3.33
N THR A 251 8.89 -43.82 3.91
CA THR A 251 7.45 -43.62 4.08
C THR A 251 6.84 -42.68 3.02
N LEU A 252 7.64 -42.07 2.16
CA LEU A 252 7.27 -40.94 1.27
C LEU A 252 7.29 -41.29 -0.24
N ALA A 253 6.99 -42.54 -0.61
CA ALA A 253 7.09 -43.00 -2.00
C ALA A 253 6.13 -42.27 -2.97
N TRP A 254 6.68 -41.72 -4.05
CA TRP A 254 5.94 -41.08 -5.15
C TRP A 254 5.10 -42.14 -5.88
N THR A 255 3.80 -42.22 -5.60
CA THR A 255 2.90 -43.08 -6.39
C THR A 255 2.38 -42.28 -7.57
N ALA A 256 2.74 -42.72 -8.78
CA ALA A 256 2.29 -42.18 -10.06
C ALA A 256 0.78 -42.40 -10.25
N SER A 257 -0.04 -41.59 -9.59
CA SER A 257 -1.41 -41.28 -9.99
C SER A 257 -1.69 -39.85 -9.54
N GLY A 258 -2.27 -39.02 -10.40
CA GLY A 258 -2.36 -37.55 -10.28
C GLY A 258 -3.17 -36.98 -9.12
N ASN A 259 -2.95 -37.44 -7.88
CA ASN A 259 -3.42 -36.85 -6.63
C ASN A 259 -2.29 -36.94 -5.60
N ASN A 260 -1.79 -35.78 -5.17
CA ASN A 260 -0.63 -35.51 -4.31
C ASN A 260 -0.41 -36.51 -3.13
N PRO A 261 0.30 -37.64 -3.32
CA PRO A 261 0.43 -38.70 -2.31
C PRO A 261 1.46 -38.33 -1.22
N ILE A 262 2.51 -37.61 -1.60
CA ILE A 262 3.59 -37.13 -0.73
C ILE A 262 3.05 -36.08 0.24
N GLY A 263 2.26 -35.11 -0.25
CA GLY A 263 1.62 -34.11 0.59
C GLY A 263 0.77 -34.71 1.72
N ASN A 264 0.06 -35.81 1.47
CA ASN A 264 -0.74 -36.51 2.48
C ASN A 264 0.11 -37.27 3.53
N GLN A 265 1.28 -37.77 3.15
CA GLN A 265 2.23 -38.44 4.06
C GLN A 265 3.06 -37.43 4.86
N ILE A 266 3.44 -36.29 4.26
CA ILE A 266 4.06 -35.16 4.99
C ILE A 266 3.04 -34.52 5.94
N ALA A 267 1.76 -34.45 5.57
CA ALA A 267 0.69 -34.03 6.49
C ALA A 267 0.56 -34.98 7.71
N MET A 268 0.87 -36.27 7.59
CA MET A 268 0.97 -37.16 8.76
C MET A 268 2.18 -36.84 9.66
N LEU A 269 3.29 -36.34 9.11
CA LEU A 269 4.45 -35.84 9.87
C LEU A 269 4.16 -34.48 10.55
N GLU A 270 3.10 -33.77 10.17
CA GLU A 270 2.63 -32.56 10.88
C GLU A 270 2.12 -32.86 12.29
N GLY A 271 1.99 -34.12 12.71
CA GLY A 271 1.74 -34.51 14.10
C GLY A 271 2.94 -34.32 15.05
N LEU A 272 4.12 -33.91 14.56
CA LEU A 272 5.39 -33.83 15.32
C LEU A 272 5.93 -32.38 15.48
N GLN A 273 5.05 -31.37 15.52
CA GLN A 273 5.44 -29.95 15.42
C GLN A 273 6.45 -29.45 16.47
N ASP A 274 6.45 -29.97 17.70
CA ASP A 274 7.38 -29.52 18.75
C ASP A 274 8.79 -30.13 18.63
N GLN A 275 8.95 -31.24 17.91
CA GLN A 275 10.22 -31.96 17.85
C GLN A 275 11.25 -31.31 16.91
N TYR A 276 10.79 -30.64 15.85
CA TYR A 276 11.67 -30.00 14.88
C TYR A 276 12.51 -28.85 15.47
N ILE A 277 12.04 -28.24 16.57
CA ILE A 277 12.78 -27.19 17.29
C ILE A 277 14.11 -27.72 17.85
N PHE A 278 14.23 -29.02 18.11
CA PHE A 278 15.45 -29.65 18.63
C PHE A 278 16.47 -30.02 17.54
N SER A 279 16.16 -29.78 16.26
CA SER A 279 17.12 -29.97 15.17
C SER A 279 18.35 -29.07 15.35
N THR A 280 19.53 -29.65 15.11
CA THR A 280 20.82 -28.95 15.11
C THR A 280 21.23 -28.45 13.73
N LEU A 281 20.45 -28.73 12.67
CA LEU A 281 20.84 -28.40 11.29
C LEU A 281 21.06 -26.90 11.11
N MET A 282 20.14 -26.06 11.59
CA MET A 282 20.29 -24.60 11.53
C MET A 282 21.53 -24.12 12.28
N ASP A 283 21.76 -24.66 13.49
CA ASP A 283 22.91 -24.28 14.34
C ASP A 283 24.25 -24.66 13.67
N ASN A 284 24.29 -25.81 12.99
CA ASN A 284 25.45 -26.28 12.24
C ASN A 284 25.73 -25.41 11.00
N LEU A 285 24.70 -25.09 10.20
CA LEU A 285 24.83 -24.21 9.04
C LEU A 285 25.28 -22.79 9.43
N GLU A 286 24.73 -22.25 10.52
CA GLU A 286 25.16 -20.99 11.12
C GLU A 286 26.62 -21.03 11.59
N GLY A 287 27.03 -22.15 12.21
CA GLY A 287 28.42 -22.37 12.62
C GLY A 287 29.40 -22.32 11.44
N ILE A 288 28.98 -22.80 10.26
CA ILE A 288 29.77 -22.78 9.03
C ILE A 288 29.77 -21.38 8.41
N SER A 289 28.59 -20.75 8.26
CA SER A 289 28.42 -19.46 7.56
C SER A 289 29.04 -18.27 8.29
N THR A 290 29.26 -18.36 9.60
CA THR A 290 29.88 -17.28 10.40
C THR A 290 31.42 -17.28 10.37
N ARG A 291 32.05 -18.27 9.74
CA ARG A 291 33.51 -18.41 9.73
C ARG A 291 34.15 -17.87 8.45
N THR A 292 35.21 -17.08 8.61
CA THR A 292 36.11 -16.72 7.52
C THR A 292 37.26 -17.74 7.40
N TYR A 293 37.84 -17.84 6.21
CA TYR A 293 39.06 -18.60 5.95
C TYR A 293 40.04 -17.68 5.22
N GLU A 294 41.23 -17.47 5.77
CA GLU A 294 42.24 -16.54 5.22
C GLU A 294 41.73 -15.10 4.99
N GLY A 295 40.67 -14.68 5.70
CA GLY A 295 40.02 -13.38 5.55
C GLY A 295 38.83 -13.37 4.59
N GLU A 296 38.68 -14.43 3.79
CA GLU A 296 37.62 -14.56 2.79
C GLU A 296 36.31 -15.08 3.38
N SER A 297 35.20 -14.57 2.83
CA SER A 297 33.83 -14.95 3.22
C SER A 297 33.50 -16.39 2.78
N PRO A 298 32.65 -17.12 3.52
CA PRO A 298 32.26 -18.48 3.17
C PRO A 298 31.41 -18.51 1.90
N PHE A 299 32.02 -18.94 0.80
CA PHE A 299 31.32 -19.33 -0.42
C PHE A 299 31.51 -20.83 -0.65
N GLY A 300 30.51 -21.49 -1.21
CA GLY A 300 30.57 -22.91 -1.53
C GLY A 300 29.20 -23.58 -1.49
N CYS A 301 29.15 -24.85 -1.82
CA CYS A 301 27.91 -25.62 -1.92
C CYS A 301 28.01 -26.97 -1.22
N LEU A 302 26.92 -27.33 -0.54
CA LEU A 302 26.75 -28.57 0.21
C LEU A 302 25.47 -29.25 -0.27
N LEU A 303 25.55 -30.55 -0.60
CA LEU A 303 24.39 -31.37 -0.89
C LEU A 303 24.03 -32.24 0.31
N LEU A 304 22.77 -32.20 0.69
CA LEU A 304 22.17 -33.07 1.69
C LEU A 304 21.43 -34.19 0.97
N ILE A 305 21.95 -35.41 1.10
CA ILE A 305 21.47 -36.61 0.42
C ILE A 305 21.15 -37.66 1.49
N PRO A 306 19.99 -38.33 1.41
CA PRO A 306 19.63 -39.43 2.30
C PRO A 306 20.76 -40.47 2.45
N SER A 307 21.02 -40.93 3.68
CA SER A 307 22.12 -41.86 3.98
C SER A 307 22.05 -43.14 3.13
N GLU A 308 20.84 -43.64 2.84
CA GLU A 308 20.63 -44.85 2.04
C GLU A 308 21.19 -44.75 0.62
N LEU A 309 21.14 -43.56 0.02
CA LEU A 309 21.68 -43.31 -1.31
C LEU A 309 23.21 -43.26 -1.33
N LEU A 310 23.84 -42.95 -0.19
CA LEU A 310 25.30 -42.91 -0.05
C LEU A 310 25.89 -44.28 0.36
N GLU A 311 25.04 -45.18 0.88
CA GLU A 311 25.42 -46.52 1.35
C GLU A 311 25.09 -47.65 0.33
N GLY A 312 24.27 -47.38 -0.69
CA GLY A 312 23.81 -48.37 -1.68
C GLY A 312 24.78 -48.71 -2.83
N GLN A 313 24.45 -49.76 -3.60
CA GLN A 313 25.19 -50.23 -4.82
C GLN A 313 25.05 -49.29 -6.05
N HIS A 314 24.48 -48.10 -5.88
CA HIS A 314 24.37 -47.09 -6.93
C HIS A 314 25.47 -46.05 -6.68
N GLU A 315 26.44 -45.92 -7.59
CA GLU A 315 27.45 -44.86 -7.56
C GLU A 315 26.80 -43.51 -7.93
N LEU A 316 25.86 -43.03 -7.09
CA LEU A 316 25.16 -41.74 -7.26
C LEU A 316 26.14 -40.57 -7.26
N ILE A 317 27.24 -40.70 -6.53
CA ILE A 317 28.26 -39.67 -6.38
C ILE A 317 29.58 -40.20 -6.95
N ASP A 318 30.12 -39.48 -7.92
CA ASP A 318 31.51 -39.66 -8.34
C ASP A 318 32.40 -38.82 -7.40
N TYR A 319 33.02 -39.50 -6.43
CA TYR A 319 33.84 -38.84 -5.43
C TYR A 319 35.19 -38.44 -5.99
N ALA A 320 35.38 -37.13 -6.19
CA ALA A 320 36.71 -36.56 -6.38
C ALA A 320 37.60 -36.80 -5.15
N ILE A 321 37.01 -36.68 -3.95
CA ILE A 321 37.65 -36.98 -2.67
C ILE A 321 36.62 -37.67 -1.76
N GLU A 322 36.82 -38.95 -1.48
CA GLU A 322 36.03 -39.67 -0.47
C GLU A 322 36.74 -39.64 0.89
N PHE A 323 36.01 -39.33 1.95
CA PHE A 323 36.54 -39.33 3.31
C PHE A 323 36.37 -40.70 3.98
N ASP A 324 37.28 -41.03 4.89
CA ASP A 324 37.26 -42.30 5.61
C ASP A 324 35.94 -42.48 6.38
N ARG A 325 35.25 -43.60 6.12
CA ARG A 325 33.98 -43.98 6.74
C ARG A 325 34.14 -44.57 8.15
N SER A 326 35.37 -44.64 8.69
CA SER A 326 35.68 -45.07 10.06
C SER A 326 35.25 -44.05 11.14
N ASP A 327 35.58 -44.30 12.41
CA ASP A 327 35.29 -43.42 13.58
C ASP A 327 35.81 -41.97 13.47
N GLN A 328 36.47 -41.59 12.36
CA GLN A 328 36.98 -40.25 12.07
C GLN A 328 36.11 -39.43 11.09
N SER A 329 34.87 -39.86 10.81
CA SER A 329 33.94 -39.10 9.96
C SER A 329 33.81 -37.64 10.44
N ILE A 330 33.72 -36.69 9.52
CA ILE A 330 33.62 -35.27 9.85
C ILE A 330 32.16 -34.96 10.19
N PRO A 331 31.80 -34.72 11.47
CA PRO A 331 30.42 -34.39 11.82
C PRO A 331 30.06 -33.01 11.27
N LEU A 332 28.79 -32.80 10.95
CA LEU A 332 28.29 -31.50 10.46
C LEU A 332 28.52 -30.36 11.47
N GLU A 333 28.67 -30.71 12.76
CA GLU A 333 29.02 -29.81 13.86
C GLU A 333 30.45 -29.24 13.76
N ASP A 334 31.38 -29.91 13.05
CA ASP A 334 32.77 -29.44 12.85
C ASP A 334 32.84 -28.37 11.76
N SER A 335 32.17 -27.25 12.05
CA SER A 335 32.12 -26.06 11.22
C SER A 335 33.50 -25.53 10.80
N ARG A 336 34.55 -25.76 11.61
CA ARG A 336 35.91 -25.29 11.30
C ARG A 336 36.52 -26.12 10.17
N ARG A 337 36.39 -27.45 10.20
CA ARG A 337 36.87 -28.29 9.09
C ARG A 337 36.04 -28.08 7.83
N ILE A 338 34.72 -28.06 7.98
CA ILE A 338 33.78 -27.90 6.85
C ILE A 338 34.02 -26.58 6.12
N ARG A 339 34.20 -25.48 6.86
CA ARG A 339 34.53 -24.18 6.26
C ARG A 339 35.75 -24.26 5.33
N LYS A 340 36.80 -24.99 5.70
CA LYS A 340 37.99 -25.15 4.84
C LYS A 340 37.68 -25.94 3.58
N LEU A 341 36.85 -26.98 3.71
CA LEU A 341 36.48 -27.85 2.59
C LEU A 341 35.58 -27.14 1.57
N LEU A 342 34.78 -26.15 1.99
CA LEU A 342 33.95 -25.35 1.08
C LEU A 342 34.76 -24.63 -0.01
N GLU A 343 36.03 -24.29 0.25
CA GLU A 343 36.93 -23.67 -0.74
C GLU A 343 37.22 -24.58 -1.95
N LEU A 344 36.95 -25.87 -1.82
CA LEU A 344 37.13 -26.87 -2.88
C LEU A 344 35.86 -27.09 -3.69
N THR A 345 34.74 -26.46 -3.33
CA THR A 345 33.43 -26.68 -3.98
C THR A 345 33.16 -25.61 -5.02
N SER A 346 32.38 -25.95 -6.06
CA SER A 346 32.06 -25.02 -7.14
C SER A 346 30.77 -25.42 -7.85
N ASN A 347 29.78 -24.52 -7.83
CA ASN A 347 28.54 -24.65 -8.60
C ASN A 347 28.75 -24.58 -10.11
N LYS A 348 29.86 -24.02 -10.60
CA LYS A 348 30.12 -23.94 -12.05
C LYS A 348 30.65 -25.26 -12.63
N SER A 349 31.19 -26.11 -11.76
CA SER A 349 31.79 -27.39 -12.12
C SER A 349 31.09 -28.55 -11.41
N ASP A 350 29.86 -28.33 -10.92
CA ASP A 350 29.04 -29.32 -10.21
C ASP A 350 29.76 -30.13 -9.13
N LEU A 351 30.70 -29.47 -8.42
CA LEU A 351 31.52 -30.12 -7.40
C LEU A 351 31.04 -29.71 -6.01
N PHE A 352 30.43 -30.64 -5.28
CA PHE A 352 29.72 -30.38 -4.04
C PHE A 352 30.37 -31.05 -2.84
N LEU A 353 30.23 -30.45 -1.65
CA LEU A 353 30.44 -31.17 -0.40
C LEU A 353 29.23 -32.08 -0.14
N ILE A 354 29.45 -33.36 0.13
CA ILE A 354 28.38 -34.35 0.25
C ILE A 354 28.12 -34.70 1.71
N SER A 355 26.86 -34.62 2.15
CA SER A 355 26.45 -34.89 3.52
C SER A 355 25.12 -35.63 3.58
N ASP A 356 24.93 -36.41 4.64
CA ASP A 356 23.65 -37.03 5.00
C ASP A 356 22.84 -36.23 6.03
N GLY A 357 23.22 -34.97 6.28
CA GLY A 357 22.61 -34.14 7.31
C GLY A 357 23.14 -34.40 8.73
N ARG A 358 24.05 -35.37 8.92
CA ARG A 358 24.75 -35.63 10.20
C ARG A 358 26.27 -35.53 10.07
N LYS A 359 26.83 -36.06 8.98
CA LYS A 359 28.27 -36.07 8.70
C LYS A 359 28.56 -35.77 7.23
N ILE A 360 29.82 -35.43 6.94
CA ILE A 360 30.34 -35.23 5.59
C ILE A 360 30.99 -36.52 5.10
N HIS A 361 30.67 -36.94 3.88
CA HIS A 361 31.19 -38.16 3.25
C HIS A 361 32.32 -37.89 2.25
N GLY A 362 32.36 -36.71 1.65
CA GLY A 362 33.38 -36.38 0.66
C GLY A 362 33.05 -35.15 -0.15
N ILE A 363 33.81 -34.94 -1.22
CA ILE A 363 33.57 -33.95 -2.27
C ILE A 363 33.43 -34.72 -3.57
N GLY A 364 32.36 -34.45 -4.32
CA GLY A 364 32.07 -35.20 -5.54
C GLY A 364 31.06 -34.54 -6.46
N GLU A 365 30.96 -35.10 -7.65
CA GLU A 365 29.98 -34.76 -8.67
C GLU A 365 28.78 -35.71 -8.56
N VAL A 366 27.58 -35.22 -8.91
CA VAL A 366 26.35 -36.03 -8.85
C VAL A 366 26.08 -36.67 -10.21
N ASP A 367 25.85 -37.98 -10.24
CA ASP A 367 25.23 -38.61 -11.40
C ASP A 367 23.73 -38.28 -11.42
N TRP A 368 23.40 -37.25 -12.19
CA TRP A 368 22.03 -36.76 -12.36
C TRP A 368 21.09 -37.81 -13.00
N ALA A 369 21.61 -38.75 -13.79
CA ALA A 369 20.78 -39.80 -14.37
C ALA A 369 20.32 -40.79 -13.29
N VAL A 370 21.24 -41.19 -12.40
CA VAL A 370 20.93 -42.04 -11.25
C VAL A 370 19.97 -41.32 -10.31
N LEU A 371 20.22 -40.04 -9.99
CA LEU A 371 19.34 -39.28 -9.10
C LEU A 371 17.90 -39.24 -9.61
N LYS A 372 17.72 -39.04 -10.92
CA LYS A 372 16.40 -39.04 -11.56
C LYS A 372 15.64 -40.36 -11.37
N GLU A 373 16.33 -41.49 -11.52
CA GLU A 373 15.72 -42.82 -11.36
C GLU A 373 15.26 -43.06 -9.92
N THR A 374 15.98 -42.50 -8.94
CA THR A 374 15.69 -42.70 -7.53
C THR A 374 14.49 -41.89 -7.02
N GLN A 375 14.14 -40.78 -7.69
CA GLN A 375 13.04 -39.88 -7.31
C GLN A 375 13.10 -39.37 -5.85
N ASN A 376 14.29 -39.39 -5.24
CA ASN A 376 14.49 -38.99 -3.84
C ASN A 376 14.64 -37.48 -3.69
N ILE A 377 14.42 -37.00 -2.47
CA ILE A 377 14.45 -35.57 -2.14
C ILE A 377 15.90 -35.20 -1.81
N VAL A 378 16.48 -34.31 -2.61
CA VAL A 378 17.82 -33.77 -2.38
C VAL A 378 17.75 -32.28 -2.13
N PHE A 379 18.38 -31.84 -1.03
CA PHE A 379 18.50 -30.43 -0.71
C PHE A 379 19.91 -29.92 -1.00
N ARG A 380 20.00 -28.77 -1.66
CA ARG A 380 21.25 -28.03 -1.84
C ARG A 380 21.31 -26.86 -0.86
N ILE A 381 22.44 -26.72 -0.19
CA ILE A 381 22.78 -25.54 0.61
C ILE A 381 23.85 -24.75 -0.13
N ASP A 382 23.55 -23.50 -0.47
CA ASP A 382 24.50 -22.57 -1.08
C ASP A 382 24.95 -21.54 -0.04
N PHE A 383 26.25 -21.51 0.31
CA PHE A 383 26.84 -20.46 1.13
C PHE A 383 27.16 -19.24 0.26
N LYS A 384 26.63 -18.07 0.63
CA LYS A 384 26.66 -16.84 -0.17
C LYS A 384 27.46 -15.71 0.50
N GLY A 385 28.28 -16.05 1.49
CA GLY A 385 29.08 -15.11 2.24
C GLY A 385 28.82 -15.16 3.75
N LEU A 386 29.38 -14.18 4.47
CA LEU A 386 29.36 -14.18 5.93
C LEU A 386 27.93 -14.14 6.47
N SER A 387 27.59 -15.11 7.32
CA SER A 387 26.26 -15.30 7.93
C SER A 387 25.12 -15.38 6.91
N ARG A 388 25.40 -15.85 5.69
CA ARG A 388 24.42 -15.98 4.60
C ARG A 388 24.48 -17.33 3.92
N TYR A 389 23.34 -18.01 3.84
CA TYR A 389 23.18 -19.25 3.08
C TYR A 389 21.75 -19.44 2.58
N GLU A 390 21.57 -20.30 1.58
CA GLU A 390 20.27 -20.61 0.99
C GLU A 390 20.06 -22.12 0.96
N ILE A 391 18.82 -22.55 1.14
CA ILE A 391 18.39 -23.93 0.94
C ILE A 391 17.48 -24.02 -0.28
N ALA A 392 17.75 -24.97 -1.15
CA ALA A 392 16.99 -25.25 -2.36
C ALA A 392 16.67 -26.74 -2.50
N LEU A 393 15.51 -27.04 -3.06
CA LEU A 393 15.13 -28.39 -3.50
C LEU A 393 15.64 -28.62 -4.92
N LEU A 394 16.35 -29.72 -5.14
CA LEU A 394 16.77 -30.15 -6.48
C LEU A 394 15.72 -31.09 -7.08
N ASN A 395 15.30 -30.77 -8.30
CA ASN A 395 14.38 -31.57 -9.10
C ASN A 395 15.00 -31.83 -10.47
N ILE A 396 14.64 -32.95 -11.10
CA ILE A 396 15.13 -33.31 -12.43
C ILE A 396 13.94 -33.48 -13.36
N GLU A 397 13.88 -32.66 -14.39
CA GLU A 397 12.93 -32.79 -15.48
C GLU A 397 13.61 -33.38 -16.71
N SER A 398 12.88 -34.17 -17.51
CA SER A 398 13.39 -34.62 -18.80
C SER A 398 12.61 -34.01 -19.94
N THR A 399 13.36 -33.51 -20.93
CA THR A 399 12.83 -33.04 -22.20
C THR A 399 13.21 -34.02 -23.30
N GLU A 400 12.21 -34.49 -24.05
CA GLU A 400 12.44 -35.31 -25.24
C GLU A 400 12.88 -34.40 -26.39
N ASN A 401 14.11 -34.56 -26.89
CA ASN A 401 14.56 -33.79 -28.05
C ASN A 401 13.99 -34.38 -29.35
N THR A 402 13.82 -33.53 -30.36
CA THR A 402 13.27 -33.87 -31.68
C THR A 402 14.22 -34.66 -32.57
N ASP A 403 15.50 -34.81 -32.20
CA ASP A 403 16.51 -35.60 -32.90
C ASP A 403 16.22 -37.12 -32.79
N LYS A 404 15.33 -37.60 -33.64
CA LYS A 404 14.97 -39.03 -33.78
C LYS A 404 15.70 -39.61 -34.98
N LYS A 405 16.75 -40.41 -34.75
CA LYS A 405 17.52 -41.06 -35.82
C LYS A 405 17.20 -42.56 -35.90
N TRP A 406 17.01 -43.04 -37.13
CA TRP A 406 16.87 -44.44 -37.45
C TRP A 406 18.17 -44.93 -38.08
N GLU A 407 18.85 -45.89 -37.45
CA GLU A 407 19.99 -46.57 -38.05
C GLU A 407 19.64 -48.05 -38.26
N VAL A 408 19.86 -48.56 -39.47
CA VAL A 408 19.72 -49.99 -39.78
C VAL A 408 21.12 -50.55 -39.99
N LYS A 409 21.62 -51.32 -39.04
CA LYS A 409 22.87 -52.10 -39.15
C LYS A 409 22.55 -53.58 -38.94
N ASP A 410 23.07 -54.43 -39.83
CA ASP A 410 22.94 -55.89 -39.76
C ASP A 410 21.51 -56.42 -39.56
N GLY A 411 20.54 -55.83 -40.27
CA GLY A 411 19.13 -56.23 -40.20
C GLY A 411 18.41 -55.86 -38.90
N ARG A 412 19.07 -55.14 -37.97
CA ARG A 412 18.44 -54.55 -36.78
C ARG A 412 18.17 -53.08 -37.01
N LYS A 413 16.92 -52.65 -36.76
CA LYS A 413 16.53 -51.25 -36.70
C LYS A 413 16.81 -50.75 -35.28
N THR A 414 17.76 -49.85 -35.12
CA THR A 414 18.05 -49.20 -33.84
C THR A 414 17.45 -47.79 -33.88
N PHE A 415 16.57 -47.51 -32.91
CA PHE A 415 15.99 -46.19 -32.71
C PHE A 415 16.79 -45.49 -31.61
N THR A 416 17.35 -44.33 -31.92
CA THR A 416 18.11 -43.52 -30.96
C THR A 416 17.42 -42.18 -30.78
N MET A 417 17.06 -41.87 -29.53
CA MET A 417 16.47 -40.60 -29.12
C MET A 417 17.35 -40.02 -28.01
N THR A 418 17.72 -38.75 -28.14
CA THR A 418 18.48 -38.04 -27.11
C THR A 418 17.51 -37.40 -26.13
N THR A 419 17.64 -37.70 -24.84
CA THR A 419 16.87 -37.05 -23.78
C THR A 419 17.79 -36.09 -23.04
N SER A 420 17.41 -34.82 -22.93
CA SER A 420 18.11 -33.86 -22.07
C SER A 420 17.52 -33.91 -20.66
N LEU A 421 18.38 -33.82 -19.64
CA LEU A 421 17.97 -33.67 -18.24
C LEU A 421 18.16 -32.22 -17.83
N ASN A 422 17.10 -31.59 -17.35
CA ASN A 422 17.11 -30.24 -16.81
C ASN A 422 17.11 -30.33 -15.28
N ILE A 423 18.18 -29.85 -14.65
CA ILE A 423 18.31 -29.79 -13.20
C ILE A 423 17.70 -28.47 -12.74
N ILE A 424 16.59 -28.56 -12.01
CA ILE A 424 15.86 -27.41 -11.49
C ILE A 424 16.16 -27.28 -10.01
N SER A 425 16.58 -26.09 -9.61
CA SER A 425 16.87 -25.76 -8.21
C SER A 425 15.85 -24.74 -7.71
N ASN A 426 14.83 -25.22 -6.99
CA ASN A 426 13.81 -24.35 -6.41
C ASN A 426 14.27 -23.89 -5.02
N LYS A 427 14.56 -22.61 -4.81
CA LYS A 427 14.85 -22.08 -3.47
C LYS A 427 13.63 -22.26 -2.57
N LEU A 428 13.89 -22.69 -1.34
CA LEU A 428 12.87 -22.85 -0.30
C LEU A 428 12.94 -21.72 0.73
N MET A 429 14.16 -21.34 1.13
CA MET A 429 14.42 -20.32 2.15
C MET A 429 15.88 -19.84 2.05
N GLY A 430 16.14 -18.55 2.25
CA GLY A 430 17.44 -17.97 2.54
C GLY A 430 17.57 -17.68 4.03
N VAL A 431 18.79 -17.58 4.54
CA VAL A 431 19.07 -17.13 5.91
C VAL A 431 20.19 -16.10 5.87
N ALA A 432 19.91 -14.91 6.39
CA ALA A 432 20.87 -13.83 6.56
C ALA A 432 20.89 -13.36 8.01
N PHE A 433 22.06 -13.46 8.65
CA PHE A 433 22.25 -13.10 10.07
C PHE A 433 21.17 -13.73 10.98
N ARG A 434 20.95 -15.05 10.79
CA ARG A 434 19.91 -15.88 11.43
C ARG A 434 18.46 -15.58 11.06
N ASN A 435 18.18 -14.59 10.24
CA ASN A 435 16.81 -14.26 9.86
C ASN A 435 16.48 -14.93 8.52
N PRO A 436 15.30 -15.56 8.38
CA PRO A 436 14.90 -16.15 7.11
C PRO A 436 14.53 -15.10 6.08
N GLU A 437 14.74 -15.43 4.81
CA GLU A 437 14.40 -14.68 3.61
C GLU A 437 13.74 -15.64 2.61
N ILE A 438 12.89 -15.17 1.70
CA ILE A 438 12.16 -16.05 0.75
C ILE A 438 12.59 -15.86 -0.72
N SER A 439 12.92 -14.65 -1.16
CA SER A 439 13.28 -14.39 -2.56
C SER A 439 14.72 -14.80 -2.90
N GLN A 440 14.90 -15.46 -4.04
CA GLN A 440 16.16 -16.04 -4.54
C GLN A 440 17.07 -15.03 -5.26
N GLN A 441 16.50 -13.90 -5.65
CA GLN A 441 17.15 -12.90 -6.48
C GLN A 441 16.64 -11.55 -6.03
N SER A 442 17.57 -10.65 -5.80
CA SER A 442 17.30 -9.27 -5.45
C SER A 442 16.63 -8.44 -6.56
N PHE A 443 16.45 -9.03 -7.74
CA PHE A 443 15.97 -8.38 -8.92
C PHE A 443 14.83 -9.17 -9.55
N GLU A 444 13.61 -8.66 -9.39
CA GLU A 444 12.43 -9.16 -10.10
C GLU A 444 12.24 -8.33 -11.39
N PRO A 445 12.26 -8.94 -12.59
CA PRO A 445 12.09 -8.23 -13.86
C PRO A 445 10.85 -7.33 -13.90
N GLU A 446 9.72 -7.75 -13.29
CA GLU A 446 8.48 -6.97 -13.19
C GLU A 446 8.69 -5.58 -12.57
N LEU A 447 9.60 -5.46 -11.61
CA LEU A 447 9.94 -4.16 -11.01
C LEU A 447 10.64 -3.24 -12.02
N LEU A 448 11.51 -3.79 -12.87
CA LEU A 448 12.13 -3.03 -13.98
C LEU A 448 11.08 -2.62 -15.01
N TYR A 449 10.24 -3.55 -15.48
CA TYR A 449 9.22 -3.26 -16.48
C TYR A 449 8.32 -2.10 -16.03
N ARG A 450 7.86 -2.13 -14.77
CA ARG A 450 7.06 -1.04 -14.18
C ARG A 450 7.81 0.28 -14.16
N THR A 451 9.06 0.25 -13.71
CA THR A 451 9.88 1.45 -13.61
C THR A 451 10.11 2.05 -14.99
N LEU A 452 10.45 1.23 -15.99
CA LEU A 452 10.62 1.66 -17.38
C LEU A 452 9.31 2.20 -17.98
N LYS A 453 8.18 1.49 -17.83
CA LYS A 453 6.86 1.97 -18.29
C LYS A 453 6.47 3.29 -17.62
N ALA A 454 6.73 3.44 -16.32
CA ALA A 454 6.39 4.65 -15.58
C ALA A 454 7.27 5.85 -15.97
N GLN A 455 8.58 5.65 -16.20
CA GLN A 455 9.51 6.72 -16.57
C GLN A 455 9.42 7.11 -18.05
N PHE A 456 9.27 6.13 -18.95
CA PHE A 456 9.34 6.35 -20.41
C PHE A 456 7.97 6.30 -21.11
N ARG A 457 6.92 6.87 -20.49
CA ARG A 457 5.52 6.86 -21.00
C ARG A 457 5.36 7.44 -22.41
N ASN A 458 6.12 8.50 -22.70
CA ASN A 458 6.01 9.27 -23.96
C ASN A 458 6.89 8.72 -25.10
N ASP A 459 7.62 7.63 -24.87
CA ASP A 459 8.44 6.99 -25.90
C ASP A 459 7.53 6.21 -26.87
N HIS A 460 6.76 6.91 -27.72
CA HIS A 460 5.77 6.32 -28.63
C HIS A 460 6.38 5.78 -29.95
N ALA A 461 7.72 5.70 -30.04
CA ALA A 461 8.39 5.43 -31.31
C ALA A 461 8.15 3.99 -31.84
N GLU A 462 7.77 3.05 -30.96
CA GLU A 462 7.68 1.62 -31.29
C GLU A 462 6.44 0.97 -30.65
N GLY A 463 5.88 -0.06 -31.30
CA GLY A 463 4.66 -0.76 -30.83
C GLY A 463 4.87 -1.55 -29.53
N GLU A 464 3.79 -1.87 -28.81
CA GLU A 464 3.86 -2.50 -27.47
C GLU A 464 4.68 -3.79 -27.43
N VAL A 465 4.52 -4.66 -28.44
CA VAL A 465 5.25 -5.94 -28.53
C VAL A 465 6.77 -5.73 -28.62
N ALA A 466 7.23 -4.73 -29.38
CA ALA A 466 8.65 -4.44 -29.51
C ALA A 466 9.26 -3.93 -28.19
N LYS A 467 8.50 -3.14 -27.42
CA LYS A 467 8.92 -2.66 -26.10
C LYS A 467 9.07 -3.79 -25.10
N ASP A 468 8.14 -4.73 -25.07
CA ASP A 468 8.21 -5.85 -24.14
C ASP A 468 9.46 -6.71 -24.40
N ILE A 469 9.82 -6.96 -25.68
CA ILE A 469 11.08 -7.63 -26.05
C ILE A 469 12.32 -6.86 -25.56
N GLN A 470 12.32 -5.54 -25.72
CA GLN A 470 13.45 -4.69 -25.30
C GLN A 470 13.62 -4.67 -23.79
N PHE A 471 12.51 -4.57 -23.05
CA PHE A 471 12.53 -4.59 -21.60
C PHE A 471 12.96 -5.96 -21.06
N ALA A 472 12.57 -7.06 -21.73
CA ALA A 472 13.08 -8.40 -21.42
C ALA A 472 14.59 -8.51 -21.60
N ARG A 473 15.14 -7.95 -22.69
CA ARG A 473 16.59 -7.89 -22.91
C ARG A 473 17.29 -7.08 -21.82
N LEU A 474 16.75 -5.93 -21.43
CA LEU A 474 17.30 -5.11 -20.33
C LEU A 474 17.26 -5.84 -18.98
N ALA A 475 16.17 -6.56 -18.69
CA ALA A 475 16.08 -7.39 -17.48
C ALA A 475 17.14 -8.50 -17.48
N GLN A 476 17.36 -9.17 -18.62
CA GLN A 476 18.41 -10.18 -18.75
C GLN A 476 19.80 -9.58 -18.56
N VAL A 477 20.06 -8.37 -19.05
CA VAL A 477 21.32 -7.64 -18.79
C VAL A 477 21.52 -7.44 -17.29
N ILE A 478 20.51 -6.98 -16.56
CA ILE A 478 20.61 -6.76 -15.10
C ILE A 478 20.79 -8.09 -14.36
N LEU A 479 20.08 -9.15 -14.75
CA LEU A 479 20.24 -10.50 -14.19
C LEU A 479 21.65 -11.07 -14.40
N GLU A 480 22.26 -10.88 -15.57
CA GLU A 480 23.63 -11.31 -15.79
C GLU A 480 24.65 -10.43 -15.04
N ALA A 481 24.36 -9.14 -14.91
CA ALA A 481 25.18 -8.22 -14.14
C ALA A 481 25.14 -8.51 -12.62
N SER A 482 24.00 -8.98 -12.08
CA SER A 482 23.86 -9.35 -10.66
C SER A 482 24.67 -10.58 -10.24
N LYS A 483 25.14 -11.37 -11.21
CA LYS A 483 26.06 -12.51 -10.96
C LYS A 483 27.50 -12.08 -10.71
N GLN A 484 27.83 -10.79 -10.86
CA GLN A 484 29.16 -10.29 -10.54
C GLN A 484 29.47 -10.35 -9.05
N LYS A 485 30.72 -10.68 -8.73
CA LYS A 485 31.24 -10.63 -7.35
C LYS A 485 31.68 -9.22 -6.93
N SER A 486 31.71 -8.28 -7.87
CA SER A 486 31.99 -6.86 -7.65
C SER A 486 30.75 -6.03 -7.98
N GLY A 487 30.42 -5.04 -7.16
CA GLY A 487 29.27 -4.18 -7.43
C GLY A 487 29.40 -3.39 -8.75
N THR A 488 28.30 -3.23 -9.47
CA THR A 488 28.24 -2.55 -10.77
C THR A 488 26.94 -1.74 -10.92
N MET A 489 26.75 -1.04 -12.05
CA MET A 489 25.52 -0.29 -12.33
C MET A 489 25.13 -0.41 -13.81
N VAL A 490 23.82 -0.43 -14.07
CA VAL A 490 23.25 -0.34 -15.42
C VAL A 490 22.42 0.93 -15.51
N VAL A 491 22.78 1.85 -16.41
CA VAL A 491 22.06 3.11 -16.65
C VAL A 491 21.24 2.98 -17.92
N ILE A 492 19.98 3.41 -17.88
CA ILE A 492 19.03 3.32 -18.98
C ILE A 492 18.37 4.70 -19.17
N THR A 493 18.43 5.25 -20.37
CA THR A 493 17.74 6.49 -20.76
C THR A 493 17.03 6.32 -22.11
N ASP A 494 16.26 7.32 -22.54
CA ASP A 494 15.76 7.33 -23.92
C ASP A 494 16.94 7.41 -24.94
N PRO A 495 16.72 7.01 -26.20
CA PRO A 495 17.80 6.93 -27.20
C PRO A 495 18.50 8.26 -27.48
N ASP A 496 17.77 9.38 -27.48
CA ASP A 496 18.34 10.69 -27.80
C ASP A 496 19.21 11.16 -26.63
N THR A 497 18.72 11.02 -25.40
CA THR A 497 19.48 11.29 -24.18
C THR A 497 20.74 10.43 -24.11
N ALA A 498 20.68 9.15 -24.47
CA ALA A 498 21.84 8.26 -24.43
C ALA A 498 22.98 8.75 -25.34
N VAL A 499 22.65 9.17 -26.56
CA VAL A 499 23.63 9.70 -27.53
C VAL A 499 24.29 10.97 -27.02
N ASP A 500 23.49 11.93 -26.54
CA ASP A 500 23.99 13.21 -26.03
C ASP A 500 24.85 13.03 -24.79
N GLU A 501 24.43 12.14 -23.89
CA GLU A 501 25.10 11.96 -22.61
C GLU A 501 26.42 11.20 -22.74
N VAL A 502 26.47 10.14 -23.56
CA VAL A 502 27.74 9.44 -23.83
C VAL A 502 28.73 10.35 -24.55
N LYS A 503 28.26 11.25 -25.42
CA LYS A 503 29.12 12.27 -26.06
C LYS A 503 29.72 13.23 -25.02
N ARG A 504 28.92 13.66 -24.04
CA ARG A 504 29.38 14.52 -22.93
C ARG A 504 30.36 13.80 -22.01
N LEU A 505 30.06 12.55 -21.66
CA LEU A 505 30.86 11.69 -20.78
C LEU A 505 32.03 10.99 -21.47
N ARG A 506 32.33 11.31 -22.74
CA ARG A 506 33.37 10.63 -23.55
C ARG A 506 34.75 10.51 -22.90
N LYS A 507 35.13 11.43 -22.01
CA LYS A 507 36.42 11.39 -21.28
C LYS A 507 36.36 10.60 -19.97
N GLN A 508 35.15 10.23 -19.54
CA GLN A 508 34.78 9.58 -18.29
C GLN A 508 34.06 8.24 -18.55
N SER A 509 34.21 7.71 -19.75
CA SER A 509 33.63 6.44 -20.19
C SER A 509 34.45 5.85 -21.34
N THR A 510 34.15 4.60 -21.70
CA THR A 510 34.55 4.01 -22.98
C THR A 510 33.34 3.93 -23.90
N PRO A 511 33.15 4.92 -24.80
CA PRO A 511 32.06 4.85 -25.77
C PRO A 511 32.24 3.66 -26.71
N VAL A 512 31.15 2.93 -26.95
CA VAL A 512 31.11 1.84 -27.93
C VAL A 512 30.27 2.24 -29.13
N ILE A 513 30.43 1.53 -30.23
CA ILE A 513 29.46 1.63 -31.33
C ILE A 513 28.15 1.06 -30.80
N LYS A 514 27.06 1.84 -30.91
CA LYS A 514 25.71 1.45 -30.51
C LYS A 514 25.41 0.02 -30.98
N LYS A 515 25.25 -0.92 -30.04
CA LYS A 515 25.06 -2.35 -30.38
C LYS A 515 24.25 -3.08 -29.31
N LEU A 516 23.45 -4.04 -29.74
CA LEU A 516 22.89 -5.07 -28.86
C LEU A 516 24.03 -5.97 -28.39
N ILE A 517 24.19 -6.07 -27.08
CA ILE A 517 25.17 -6.95 -26.46
C ILE A 517 24.46 -8.24 -26.09
N ASP A 518 25.07 -9.36 -26.47
CA ASP A 518 24.62 -10.66 -26.01
C ASP A 518 24.79 -10.75 -24.48
N PRO A 519 23.72 -11.05 -23.72
CA PRO A 519 23.73 -11.15 -22.26
C PRO A 519 24.88 -11.97 -21.69
N GLN A 520 25.36 -13.01 -22.39
CA GLN A 520 26.46 -13.85 -21.90
C GLN A 520 27.78 -13.07 -21.70
N PHE A 521 27.96 -11.95 -22.42
CA PHE A 521 29.15 -11.10 -22.30
C PHE A 521 29.04 -10.03 -21.21
N ILE A 522 27.86 -9.84 -20.61
CA ILE A 522 27.64 -8.80 -19.60
C ILE A 522 28.54 -9.00 -18.40
N SER A 523 28.77 -10.25 -17.99
CA SER A 523 29.63 -10.58 -16.87
C SER A 523 31.09 -10.11 -17.08
N GLN A 524 31.59 -10.09 -18.31
CA GLN A 524 32.93 -9.61 -18.63
C GLN A 524 32.97 -8.09 -18.76
N LEU A 525 31.91 -7.47 -19.29
CA LEU A 525 31.83 -6.01 -19.43
C LEU A 525 31.69 -5.30 -18.08
N THR A 526 30.94 -5.90 -17.15
CA THR A 526 30.69 -5.37 -15.80
C THR A 526 31.85 -5.58 -14.84
N ALA A 527 32.88 -6.35 -15.23
CA ALA A 527 34.13 -6.49 -14.48
C ALA A 527 34.99 -5.21 -14.50
N ILE A 528 34.69 -4.27 -15.39
CA ILE A 528 35.31 -2.94 -15.42
C ILE A 528 34.57 -2.03 -14.43
N ASP A 529 35.33 -1.25 -13.66
CA ASP A 529 34.77 -0.25 -12.75
C ASP A 529 33.90 0.79 -13.48
N GLY A 530 32.77 1.14 -12.86
CA GLY A 530 31.80 2.10 -13.39
C GLY A 530 30.49 1.44 -13.80
N ALA A 531 29.70 2.16 -14.61
CA ALA A 531 28.41 1.70 -15.12
C ALA A 531 28.48 1.25 -16.59
N ILE A 532 27.51 0.43 -17.01
CA ILE A 532 27.21 0.21 -18.41
C ILE A 532 25.99 1.07 -18.79
N TYR A 533 26.04 1.69 -19.96
CA TYR A 533 25.04 2.64 -20.42
C TYR A 533 24.22 2.08 -21.58
N TYR A 534 22.92 1.93 -21.38
CA TYR A 534 21.93 1.44 -22.32
C TYR A 534 20.89 2.51 -22.66
N ASP A 535 20.20 2.34 -23.81
CA ASP A 535 18.94 3.02 -24.09
C ASP A 535 17.72 2.11 -23.84
N THR A 536 16.50 2.69 -23.88
CA THR A 536 15.22 1.96 -23.75
C THR A 536 15.04 0.86 -24.78
N ARG A 537 15.79 0.89 -25.89
CA ARG A 537 15.77 -0.11 -26.97
C ARG A 537 16.81 -1.20 -26.80
N ALA A 538 17.39 -1.32 -25.60
CA ALA A 538 18.39 -2.30 -25.21
C ALA A 538 19.74 -2.20 -25.95
N TYR A 539 20.06 -1.05 -26.59
CA TYR A 539 21.38 -0.86 -27.17
C TYR A 539 22.36 -0.30 -26.14
N CYS A 540 23.55 -0.90 -26.08
CA CYS A 540 24.66 -0.39 -25.29
C CYS A 540 25.37 0.75 -26.04
N HIS A 541 25.63 1.85 -25.35
CA HIS A 541 26.32 3.05 -25.87
C HIS A 541 27.69 3.27 -25.24
N ALA A 542 27.92 2.82 -24.01
CA ALA A 542 29.21 2.95 -23.33
C ALA A 542 29.39 1.93 -22.19
N ILE A 543 30.65 1.61 -21.89
CA ILE A 543 31.06 0.80 -20.73
C ILE A 543 32.03 1.57 -19.84
N GLY A 544 32.12 1.19 -18.56
CA GLY A 544 32.98 1.86 -17.58
C GLY A 544 32.65 3.35 -17.39
N VAL A 545 31.35 3.68 -17.41
CA VAL A 545 30.88 5.06 -17.27
C VAL A 545 30.99 5.49 -15.82
N ILE A 546 31.74 6.57 -15.59
CA ILE A 546 31.81 7.24 -14.30
C ILE A 546 30.68 8.27 -14.27
N LEU A 547 29.67 8.01 -13.45
CA LEU A 547 28.53 8.90 -13.30
C LEU A 547 28.95 10.14 -12.52
N ASP A 548 28.66 11.32 -13.08
CA ASP A 548 28.82 12.59 -12.39
C ASP A 548 27.53 13.00 -11.67
N GLY A 549 27.52 14.14 -11.00
CA GLY A 549 26.34 14.61 -10.28
C GLY A 549 26.68 15.67 -9.25
N VAL A 550 25.81 16.67 -9.12
CA VAL A 550 26.02 17.78 -8.18
C VAL A 550 25.49 17.36 -6.81
N VAL A 551 26.30 17.59 -5.76
CA VAL A 551 25.84 17.45 -4.38
C VAL A 551 24.72 18.47 -4.17
N THR A 552 23.52 17.97 -3.93
CA THR A 552 22.35 18.78 -3.61
C THR A 552 22.00 18.56 -2.14
N GLU A 553 21.62 19.62 -1.43
CA GLU A 553 21.22 19.53 -0.03
C GLU A 553 20.04 18.54 0.11
N GLY A 554 20.13 17.61 1.06
CA GLY A 554 19.15 16.54 1.24
C GLY A 554 19.31 15.32 0.32
N VAL A 555 20.27 15.32 -0.62
CA VAL A 555 20.49 14.18 -1.55
C VAL A 555 21.75 13.40 -1.16
N GLY A 556 21.54 12.16 -0.73
CA GLY A 556 22.60 11.20 -0.38
C GLY A 556 22.39 10.59 1.00
N ASP A 557 22.86 9.36 1.17
CA ASP A 557 22.74 8.60 2.41
C ASP A 557 24.13 8.09 2.84
N ALA A 558 24.60 8.59 3.99
CA ALA A 558 25.91 8.23 4.55
C ALA A 558 25.98 6.77 5.03
N SER A 559 24.83 6.12 5.24
CA SER A 559 24.74 4.69 5.57
C SER A 559 24.89 3.78 4.34
N ARG A 560 24.84 4.35 3.13
CA ARG A 560 24.89 3.63 1.85
C ARG A 560 26.21 3.87 1.11
N GLY A 561 26.52 2.98 0.17
CA GLY A 561 27.79 2.98 -0.55
C GLY A 561 27.97 4.13 -1.56
N ALA A 562 29.21 4.30 -2.05
CA ALA A 562 29.55 5.35 -3.01
C ALA A 562 28.79 5.24 -4.35
N ARG A 563 28.56 4.00 -4.85
CA ARG A 563 27.78 3.75 -6.07
C ARG A 563 26.34 4.25 -5.94
N PHE A 564 25.69 3.89 -4.84
CA PHE A 564 24.33 4.33 -4.50
C PHE A 564 24.22 5.86 -4.49
N ASN A 565 25.12 6.52 -3.76
CA ASN A 565 25.15 7.99 -3.68
C ASN A 565 25.43 8.66 -5.04
N SER A 566 26.27 8.06 -5.88
CA SER A 566 26.57 8.57 -7.22
C SER A 566 25.36 8.46 -8.15
N ALA A 567 24.68 7.30 -8.12
CA ALA A 567 23.49 7.04 -8.90
C ALA A 567 22.34 8.01 -8.57
N TYR A 568 22.07 8.27 -7.28
CA TYR A 568 21.05 9.24 -6.87
C TYR A 568 21.35 10.67 -7.34
N ARG A 569 22.60 11.13 -7.21
CA ARG A 569 22.99 12.47 -7.68
C ARG A 569 22.83 12.59 -9.20
N TYR A 570 23.13 11.53 -9.93
CA TYR A 570 22.99 11.47 -11.37
C TYR A 570 21.52 11.48 -11.81
N LEU A 571 20.65 10.73 -11.10
CA LEU A 571 19.21 10.76 -11.33
C LEU A 571 18.61 12.16 -11.07
N GLU A 572 19.01 12.82 -9.98
CA GLU A 572 18.55 14.18 -9.64
C GLU A 572 18.98 15.22 -10.68
N LYS A 573 20.15 15.05 -11.30
CA LYS A 573 20.57 15.88 -12.44
C LYS A 573 19.57 15.76 -13.59
N PHE A 574 19.21 14.53 -13.99
CA PHE A 574 18.26 14.32 -15.09
C PHE A 574 16.86 14.86 -14.80
N LYS A 575 16.38 14.73 -13.55
CA LYS A 575 15.11 15.35 -13.13
C LYS A 575 15.10 16.87 -13.34
N LYS A 576 16.21 17.56 -13.04
CA LYS A 576 16.34 19.02 -13.26
C LYS A 576 16.38 19.40 -14.75
N GLU A 577 16.85 18.49 -15.60
CA GLU A 577 16.89 18.65 -17.06
C GLU A 577 15.59 18.19 -17.75
N ASP A 578 14.56 17.79 -17.00
CA ASP A 578 13.31 17.21 -17.51
C ASP A 578 13.54 15.97 -18.40
N LYS A 579 14.54 15.17 -18.05
CA LYS A 579 14.92 13.92 -18.73
C LYS A 579 14.67 12.72 -17.83
N GLN A 580 14.37 11.59 -18.46
CA GLN A 580 14.00 10.35 -17.79
C GLN A 580 15.21 9.40 -17.72
N CYS A 581 15.41 8.78 -16.57
CA CYS A 581 16.53 7.87 -16.34
C CYS A 581 16.12 6.77 -15.36
N VAL A 582 16.57 5.55 -15.63
CA VAL A 582 16.48 4.41 -14.72
C VAL A 582 17.89 3.86 -14.51
N ILE A 583 18.26 3.58 -13.26
CA ILE A 583 19.56 3.02 -12.91
C ILE A 583 19.32 1.80 -12.02
N ALA A 584 19.85 0.65 -12.44
CA ALA A 584 19.97 -0.53 -11.60
C ALA A 584 21.32 -0.51 -10.90
N ILE A 585 21.31 -0.47 -9.58
CA ILE A 585 22.50 -0.46 -8.72
C ILE A 585 22.69 -1.86 -8.18
N ILE A 586 23.79 -2.50 -8.55
CA ILE A 586 24.07 -3.90 -8.22
C ILE A 586 25.18 -3.95 -7.17
N SER A 587 24.91 -4.55 -6.02
CA SER A 587 25.87 -4.75 -4.94
C SER A 587 26.73 -6.00 -5.15
N GLU A 588 27.75 -6.18 -4.28
CA GLU A 588 28.67 -7.32 -4.33
C GLU A 588 28.01 -8.65 -3.93
N ASP A 589 26.96 -8.60 -3.11
CA ASP A 589 26.11 -9.75 -2.76
C ASP A 589 25.01 -10.00 -3.80
N GLY A 590 25.07 -9.32 -4.95
CA GLY A 590 24.14 -9.47 -6.05
C GLY A 590 22.81 -8.77 -5.84
N MET A 591 22.66 -7.91 -4.80
CA MET A 591 21.44 -7.15 -4.56
C MET A 591 21.22 -6.06 -5.62
N VAL A 592 19.99 -5.86 -6.10
CA VAL A 592 19.67 -4.85 -7.12
C VAL A 592 18.69 -3.82 -6.58
N ASP A 593 19.15 -2.58 -6.47
CA ASP A 593 18.27 -1.43 -6.21
C ASP A 593 17.95 -0.73 -7.54
N LEU A 594 16.67 -0.57 -7.85
CA LEU A 594 16.23 0.26 -8.97
C LEU A 594 15.97 1.69 -8.51
N ILE A 595 16.55 2.66 -9.22
CA ILE A 595 16.22 4.07 -9.03
C ILE A 595 15.75 4.68 -10.36
N PRO A 596 14.63 5.44 -10.39
CA PRO A 596 13.67 5.66 -9.30
C PRO A 596 13.07 4.36 -8.74
N GLU A 597 12.75 4.36 -7.44
CA GLU A 597 12.10 3.21 -6.78
C GLU A 597 10.83 2.80 -7.56
N PRO A 598 10.60 1.49 -7.81
CA PRO A 598 9.38 1.00 -8.46
C PRO A 598 8.12 1.50 -7.75
N GLU A 599 7.07 1.79 -8.52
CA GLU A 599 5.82 2.27 -7.92
C GLU A 599 5.18 1.20 -7.03
N SER A 600 4.94 1.55 -5.77
CA SER A 600 4.30 0.70 -4.75
C SER A 600 3.45 1.57 -3.82
N GLU A 601 2.53 0.97 -3.05
CA GLU A 601 1.78 1.72 -2.03
C GLU A 601 2.71 2.46 -1.05
N LYS A 602 3.86 1.88 -0.69
CA LYS A 602 4.87 2.50 0.18
C LYS A 602 5.52 3.72 -0.47
N VAL A 603 5.96 3.61 -1.72
CA VAL A 603 6.55 4.72 -2.49
C VAL A 603 5.53 5.82 -2.72
N ASN A 604 4.29 5.46 -3.00
CA ASN A 604 3.20 6.43 -3.18
C ASN A 604 2.92 7.21 -1.90
N ARG A 605 2.91 6.54 -0.74
CA ARG A 605 2.82 7.22 0.56
C ARG A 605 3.97 8.22 0.78
N LYS A 606 5.22 7.84 0.47
CA LYS A 606 6.37 8.77 0.56
C LYS A 606 6.16 9.98 -0.35
N ARG A 607 5.75 9.78 -1.61
CA ARG A 607 5.48 10.85 -2.58
C ARG A 607 4.36 11.79 -2.13
N ILE A 608 3.29 11.24 -1.58
CA ILE A 608 2.14 11.99 -1.05
C ILE A 608 2.56 12.79 0.18
N ALA A 609 3.34 12.20 1.09
CA ALA A 609 3.86 12.90 2.25
C ALA A 609 4.73 14.10 1.87
N ALA A 610 5.62 13.93 0.88
CA ALA A 610 6.42 15.02 0.34
C ALA A 610 5.55 16.13 -0.29
N TYR A 611 4.44 15.77 -0.95
CA TYR A 611 3.51 16.75 -1.49
C TYR A 611 2.75 17.52 -0.41
N LEU A 612 2.30 16.83 0.65
CA LEU A 612 1.66 17.46 1.80
C LEU A 612 2.60 18.46 2.47
N GLU A 613 3.85 18.06 2.70
CA GLU A 613 4.89 18.94 3.24
C GLU A 613 5.14 20.15 2.34
N TYR A 614 5.26 19.94 1.03
CA TYR A 614 5.38 21.02 0.05
C TYR A 614 4.20 22.00 0.12
N ILE A 615 2.95 21.49 0.13
CA ILE A 615 1.76 22.33 0.25
C ILE A 615 1.82 23.11 1.55
N GLU A 616 2.11 22.48 2.69
CA GLU A 616 2.08 23.13 3.99
C GLU A 616 3.17 24.21 4.15
N GLU A 617 4.40 23.90 3.77
CA GLU A 617 5.58 24.72 4.09
C GLU A 617 5.84 25.83 3.07
N THR A 618 5.42 25.65 1.82
CA THR A 618 5.73 26.62 0.77
C THR A 618 4.77 27.81 0.81
N SER A 619 5.32 29.03 0.74
CA SER A 619 4.53 30.27 0.64
C SER A 619 4.08 30.57 -0.79
N GLU A 620 4.93 30.27 -1.78
CA GLU A 620 4.65 30.46 -3.20
C GLU A 620 4.51 29.11 -3.91
N ILE A 621 3.33 28.82 -4.43
CA ILE A 621 3.04 27.55 -5.10
C ILE A 621 3.57 27.62 -6.54
N ASP A 622 4.47 26.70 -6.89
CA ASP A 622 4.85 26.39 -8.27
C ASP A 622 3.77 25.51 -8.92
N ASP A 623 3.09 26.08 -9.92
CA ASP A 623 2.06 25.41 -10.71
C ASP A 623 2.57 24.14 -11.41
N LYS A 624 3.87 24.06 -11.76
CA LYS A 624 4.44 22.86 -12.38
C LYS A 624 4.41 21.67 -11.44
N ILE A 625 4.69 21.90 -10.14
CA ILE A 625 4.64 20.86 -9.11
C ILE A 625 3.19 20.40 -8.93
N VAL A 626 2.24 21.34 -8.88
CA VAL A 626 0.80 21.01 -8.75
C VAL A 626 0.31 20.18 -9.93
N VAL A 627 0.65 20.56 -11.16
CA VAL A 627 0.28 19.82 -12.38
C VAL A 627 0.88 18.40 -12.38
N TYR A 628 2.13 18.25 -11.94
CA TYR A 628 2.78 16.94 -11.81
C TYR A 628 1.99 16.01 -10.87
N TYR A 629 1.62 16.51 -9.68
CA TYR A 629 0.87 15.72 -8.70
C TYR A 629 -0.59 15.51 -9.10
N ASP A 630 -1.26 16.49 -9.71
CA ASP A 630 -2.64 16.34 -10.22
C ASP A 630 -2.71 15.20 -11.24
N ARG A 631 -1.78 15.17 -12.21
CA ARG A 631 -1.71 14.10 -13.21
C ARG A 631 -1.52 12.73 -12.57
N PHE A 632 -0.62 12.65 -11.59
CA PHE A 632 -0.30 11.41 -10.88
C PHE A 632 -1.45 10.92 -9.99
N LEU A 633 -2.11 11.80 -9.25
CA LEU A 633 -3.04 11.44 -8.18
C LEU A 633 -4.50 11.37 -8.63
N LEU A 634 -4.89 12.15 -9.65
CA LEU A 634 -6.28 12.24 -10.12
C LEU A 634 -6.57 11.32 -11.31
N GLY A 635 -5.54 10.67 -11.87
CA GLY A 635 -5.68 9.69 -12.93
C GLY A 635 -5.97 10.28 -14.31
N GLU A 636 -5.60 11.55 -14.56
CA GLU A 636 -5.81 12.23 -15.85
C GLU A 636 -5.01 11.60 -17.02
N SER A 637 -4.14 10.63 -16.74
CA SER A 637 -3.26 9.98 -17.73
C SER A 637 -3.59 8.52 -18.07
N GLY A 638 -4.76 7.98 -17.70
CA GLY A 638 -5.30 6.71 -18.24
C GLY A 638 -4.59 5.39 -17.88
N ASP A 639 -3.31 5.42 -17.49
CA ASP A 639 -2.47 4.21 -17.38
C ASP A 639 -1.87 3.93 -15.99
N SER A 640 -2.18 4.72 -14.95
CA SER A 640 -1.73 4.34 -13.60
C SER A 640 -2.56 3.18 -13.09
N GLU A 641 -2.03 1.95 -13.13
CA GLU A 641 -2.63 0.75 -12.52
C GLU A 641 -2.95 0.92 -11.02
N ILE A 642 -2.43 1.97 -10.37
CA ILE A 642 -2.50 2.17 -8.93
C ILE A 642 -3.62 3.15 -8.58
N GLU A 643 -4.69 2.61 -8.01
CA GLU A 643 -5.76 3.38 -7.38
C GLU A 643 -5.22 4.10 -6.13
N VAL A 644 -5.27 5.43 -6.11
CA VAL A 644 -4.86 6.22 -4.94
C VAL A 644 -5.94 6.17 -3.87
N ASP A 645 -5.53 5.87 -2.64
CA ASP A 645 -6.45 5.80 -1.50
C ASP A 645 -7.25 7.09 -1.29
N SER A 646 -8.56 6.97 -1.10
CA SER A 646 -9.43 8.11 -0.77
C SER A 646 -8.94 8.88 0.45
N THR A 647 -8.37 8.20 1.45
CA THR A 647 -7.86 8.85 2.67
C THR A 647 -6.72 9.80 2.35
N HIS A 648 -5.81 9.41 1.46
CA HIS A 648 -4.71 10.27 1.03
C HIS A 648 -5.22 11.47 0.22
N LEU A 649 -6.21 11.25 -0.66
CA LEU A 649 -6.85 12.34 -1.41
C LEU A 649 -7.53 13.34 -0.46
N PHE A 650 -8.18 12.86 0.60
CA PHE A 650 -8.79 13.75 1.61
C PHE A 650 -7.75 14.55 2.38
N LEU A 651 -6.60 13.97 2.74
CA LEU A 651 -5.50 14.70 3.39
C LEU A 651 -4.96 15.82 2.50
N ILE A 652 -4.81 15.58 1.20
CA ILE A 652 -4.37 16.60 0.25
C ILE A 652 -5.46 17.68 0.08
N GLY A 653 -6.73 17.27 0.03
CA GLY A 653 -7.87 18.19 0.02
C GLY A 653 -7.91 19.09 1.25
N ASP A 654 -7.59 18.54 2.44
CA ASP A 654 -7.47 19.27 3.71
C ASP A 654 -6.29 20.25 3.69
N ALA A 655 -5.12 19.85 3.18
CA ALA A 655 -3.97 20.73 3.04
C ALA A 655 -4.29 21.94 2.15
N TRP A 656 -4.92 21.73 1.00
CA TRP A 656 -5.36 22.81 0.11
C TRP A 656 -6.48 23.67 0.71
N TYR A 657 -7.41 23.05 1.43
CA TYR A 657 -8.47 23.77 2.16
C TYR A 657 -7.86 24.75 3.17
N ASN A 658 -6.84 24.31 3.93
CA ASN A 658 -6.14 25.14 4.91
C ASN A 658 -5.31 26.26 4.28
N LYS A 659 -4.86 26.09 3.02
CA LYS A 659 -4.23 27.16 2.20
C LYS A 659 -5.23 28.09 1.52
N GLU A 660 -6.53 27.92 1.79
CA GLU A 660 -7.62 28.67 1.14
C GLU A 660 -7.66 28.49 -0.40
N ASN A 661 -6.97 27.49 -0.95
CA ASN A 661 -7.05 27.13 -2.36
C ASN A 661 -8.23 26.18 -2.57
N HIS A 662 -9.42 26.78 -2.62
CA HIS A 662 -10.65 26.02 -2.72
C HIS A 662 -10.79 25.27 -4.05
N PHE A 663 -10.16 25.73 -5.13
CA PHE A 663 -10.14 25.04 -6.42
C PHE A 663 -9.49 23.67 -6.31
N GLN A 664 -8.27 23.61 -5.76
CA GLN A 664 -7.58 22.35 -5.55
C GLN A 664 -8.27 21.48 -4.49
N SER A 665 -8.74 22.07 -3.39
CA SER A 665 -9.51 21.35 -2.38
C SER A 665 -10.71 20.59 -2.96
N VAL A 666 -11.49 21.23 -3.85
CA VAL A 666 -12.64 20.58 -4.52
C VAL A 666 -12.20 19.39 -5.39
N LYS A 667 -11.13 19.54 -6.18
CA LYS A 667 -10.63 18.46 -7.05
C LYS A 667 -10.34 17.19 -6.24
N TYR A 668 -9.54 17.31 -5.19
CA TYR A 668 -9.10 16.17 -4.38
C TYR A 668 -10.24 15.53 -3.57
N TYR A 669 -11.12 16.33 -2.95
CA TYR A 669 -12.28 15.79 -2.25
C TYR A 669 -13.26 15.09 -3.18
N THR A 670 -13.53 15.66 -4.35
CA THR A 670 -14.45 15.05 -5.33
C THR A 670 -13.89 13.71 -5.78
N LYS A 671 -12.61 13.67 -6.17
CA LYS A 671 -11.94 12.42 -6.57
C LYS A 671 -11.96 11.37 -5.46
N GLY A 672 -11.67 11.75 -4.22
CA GLY A 672 -11.69 10.83 -3.09
C GLY A 672 -13.08 10.26 -2.77
N LEU A 673 -14.16 11.00 -3.09
CA LEU A 673 -15.53 10.56 -2.87
C LEU A 673 -16.08 9.64 -3.98
N GLU A 674 -15.48 9.61 -5.19
CA GLU A 674 -15.92 8.75 -6.30
C GLU A 674 -15.93 7.26 -5.91
N ASN A 675 -14.95 6.82 -5.11
CA ASN A 675 -14.75 5.42 -4.75
C ASN A 675 -14.97 5.13 -3.26
N LYS A 676 -15.58 6.04 -2.49
CA LYS A 676 -15.77 5.90 -1.04
C LYS A 676 -17.20 5.45 -0.70
N LEU A 677 -17.32 4.25 -0.12
CA LEU A 677 -18.61 3.71 0.36
C LEU A 677 -19.11 4.40 1.64
N GLU A 678 -18.20 4.71 2.56
CA GLU A 678 -18.57 5.31 3.83
C GLU A 678 -18.88 6.80 3.66
N PHE A 679 -19.94 7.25 4.32
CA PHE A 679 -20.35 8.64 4.26
C PHE A 679 -19.46 9.52 5.14
N GLU A 680 -18.60 10.32 4.52
CA GLU A 680 -17.65 11.21 5.20
C GLU A 680 -18.24 12.61 5.44
N VAL A 681 -18.87 12.82 6.60
CA VAL A 681 -19.55 14.10 6.96
C VAL A 681 -18.59 15.30 6.93
N GLU A 682 -17.37 15.13 7.44
CA GLU A 682 -16.40 16.23 7.51
C GLU A 682 -15.87 16.62 6.12
N VAL A 683 -15.50 15.63 5.30
CA VAL A 683 -15.06 15.84 3.92
C VAL A 683 -16.15 16.56 3.11
N ARG A 684 -17.41 16.10 3.19
CA ARG A 684 -18.54 16.75 2.50
C ARG A 684 -18.78 18.18 2.98
N ARG A 685 -18.62 18.44 4.29
CA ARG A 685 -18.72 19.80 4.84
C ARG A 685 -17.65 20.70 4.22
N LYS A 686 -16.37 20.28 4.25
CA LYS A 686 -15.26 21.07 3.69
C LYS A 686 -15.43 21.25 2.18
N LEU A 687 -15.86 20.22 1.46
CA LEU A 687 -16.20 20.29 0.03
C LEU A 687 -17.31 21.31 -0.26
N GLY A 688 -18.41 21.28 0.51
CA GLY A 688 -19.50 22.25 0.37
C GLY A 688 -19.05 23.69 0.65
N ILE A 689 -18.21 23.90 1.66
CA ILE A 689 -17.62 25.21 1.97
C ILE A 689 -16.68 25.66 0.83
N SER A 690 -15.84 24.77 0.30
CA SER A 690 -14.96 25.09 -0.83
C SER A 690 -15.73 25.47 -2.08
N TYR A 691 -16.82 24.77 -2.41
CA TYR A 691 -17.73 25.16 -3.50
C TYR A 691 -18.33 26.55 -3.27
N TYR A 692 -18.83 26.83 -2.06
CA TYR A 692 -19.36 28.14 -1.70
C TYR A 692 -18.31 29.25 -1.85
N ASN A 693 -17.09 29.05 -1.35
CA ASN A 693 -16.04 30.07 -1.42
C ASN A 693 -15.57 30.33 -2.85
N GLN A 694 -15.45 29.30 -3.69
CA GLN A 694 -15.19 29.49 -5.13
C GLN A 694 -16.27 30.31 -5.82
N SER A 695 -17.54 30.18 -5.40
CA SER A 695 -18.66 30.91 -6.00
C SER A 695 -18.61 32.42 -5.78
N LEU A 696 -17.88 32.90 -4.75
CA LEU A 696 -17.89 34.30 -4.33
C LEU A 696 -17.29 35.26 -5.37
N SER A 697 -16.39 34.77 -6.22
CA SER A 697 -15.67 35.55 -7.24
C SER A 697 -16.17 35.32 -8.68
N LEU A 698 -17.27 34.60 -8.87
CA LEU A 698 -17.76 34.21 -10.20
C LEU A 698 -19.01 34.97 -10.65
N GLU A 699 -19.19 34.98 -11.97
CA GLU A 699 -20.37 35.48 -12.68
C GLU A 699 -21.64 34.64 -12.42
N GLN A 700 -22.81 35.23 -12.67
CA GLN A 700 -24.12 34.74 -12.20
C GLN A 700 -24.40 33.25 -12.48
N GLU A 701 -24.13 32.75 -13.68
CA GLU A 701 -24.44 31.36 -14.06
C GLU A 701 -23.49 30.34 -13.42
N ARG A 702 -22.17 30.56 -13.51
CA ARG A 702 -21.17 29.68 -12.88
C ARG A 702 -21.27 29.72 -11.35
N LYS A 703 -21.60 30.89 -10.80
CA LYS A 703 -21.85 31.07 -9.37
C LYS A 703 -23.03 30.21 -8.91
N LYS A 704 -24.14 30.22 -9.64
CA LYS A 704 -25.30 29.36 -9.33
C LYS A 704 -24.91 27.89 -9.30
N GLN A 705 -24.21 27.41 -10.33
CA GLN A 705 -23.77 26.01 -10.40
C GLN A 705 -22.96 25.59 -9.16
N LEU A 706 -22.00 26.41 -8.73
CA LEU A 706 -21.22 26.09 -7.53
C LEU A 706 -22.04 26.20 -6.24
N LEU A 707 -22.98 27.14 -6.15
CA LEU A 707 -23.90 27.24 -5.01
C LEU A 707 -24.82 26.02 -4.91
N ASP A 708 -25.33 25.52 -6.04
CA ASP A 708 -26.13 24.29 -6.09
C ASP A 708 -25.30 23.08 -5.69
N GLN A 709 -24.03 22.98 -6.15
CA GLN A 709 -23.10 21.93 -5.70
C GLN A 709 -22.81 22.02 -4.20
N ALA A 710 -22.62 23.23 -3.66
CA ALA A 710 -22.43 23.45 -2.24
C ALA A 710 -23.66 22.99 -1.44
N LEU A 711 -24.86 23.40 -1.86
CA LEU A 711 -26.12 23.04 -1.22
C LEU A 711 -26.32 21.52 -1.18
N ASN A 712 -26.11 20.86 -2.32
CA ASN A 712 -26.22 19.41 -2.46
C ASN A 712 -25.35 18.66 -1.43
N GLN A 713 -24.13 19.13 -1.16
CA GLN A 713 -23.29 18.48 -0.13
C GLN A 713 -23.90 18.57 1.28
N PHE A 714 -24.53 19.70 1.63
CA PHE A 714 -25.18 19.85 2.93
C PHE A 714 -26.52 19.10 3.02
N GLU A 715 -27.27 19.01 1.93
CA GLU A 715 -28.48 18.17 1.84
C GLU A 715 -28.14 16.70 2.05
N LEU A 716 -27.09 16.18 1.39
CA LEU A 716 -26.61 14.82 1.64
C LEU A 716 -26.23 14.60 3.12
N ILE A 717 -25.63 15.59 3.79
CA ILE A 717 -25.31 15.49 5.22
C ILE A 717 -26.59 15.45 6.06
N LEU A 718 -27.60 16.24 5.71
CA LEU A 718 -28.90 16.25 6.39
C LEU A 718 -29.58 14.89 6.27
N ASP A 719 -29.68 14.35 5.06
CA ASP A 719 -30.26 13.04 4.77
C ASP A 719 -29.53 11.93 5.53
N TYR A 720 -28.19 11.96 5.55
CA TYR A 720 -27.39 11.02 6.33
C TYR A 720 -27.68 11.12 7.82
N CYS A 721 -27.79 12.33 8.37
CA CYS A 721 -28.12 12.54 9.77
C CYS A 721 -29.51 11.99 10.11
N GLU A 722 -30.52 12.28 9.29
CA GLU A 722 -31.90 11.82 9.48
C GLU A 722 -31.98 10.28 9.39
N ALA A 723 -31.38 9.66 8.38
CA ALA A 723 -31.35 8.21 8.22
C ALA A 723 -30.68 7.47 9.39
N ASN A 724 -29.74 8.11 10.08
CA ASN A 724 -28.98 7.53 11.20
C ASN A 724 -29.47 8.01 12.58
N ASN A 725 -30.62 8.69 12.68
CA ASN A 725 -31.11 9.31 13.91
C ASN A 725 -30.06 10.20 14.62
N LYS A 726 -29.19 10.84 13.84
CA LYS A 726 -28.18 11.79 14.32
C LYS A 726 -28.69 13.22 14.10
N SER A 727 -28.33 14.14 14.98
CA SER A 727 -28.61 15.55 14.76
C SER A 727 -27.51 16.18 13.90
N MET A 728 -27.90 16.87 12.82
CA MET A 728 -26.99 17.74 12.09
C MET A 728 -26.45 18.86 12.99
N SER A 729 -25.20 19.27 12.76
CA SER A 729 -24.55 20.34 13.54
C SER A 729 -25.14 21.72 13.21
N SER A 730 -25.16 22.64 14.19
CA SER A 730 -25.64 24.01 14.02
C SER A 730 -24.89 24.78 12.92
N HIS A 731 -23.57 24.57 12.80
CA HIS A 731 -22.76 25.20 11.75
C HIS A 731 -23.18 24.78 10.35
N ASN A 732 -23.54 23.50 10.16
CA ASN A 732 -24.00 23.02 8.86
C ASN A 732 -25.37 23.61 8.49
N TYR A 733 -26.30 23.69 9.45
CA TYR A 733 -27.57 24.38 9.23
C TYR A 733 -27.37 25.86 8.89
N ASN A 734 -26.48 26.56 9.61
CA ASN A 734 -26.15 27.93 9.28
C ASN A 734 -25.55 28.05 7.87
N MET A 735 -24.67 27.14 7.46
CA MET A 735 -24.11 27.16 6.10
C MET A 735 -25.16 26.95 5.01
N MET A 736 -26.15 26.07 5.22
CA MET A 736 -27.29 25.97 4.29
C MET A 736 -28.02 27.31 4.18
N GLY A 737 -28.26 27.99 5.31
CA GLY A 737 -28.86 29.32 5.30
C GLY A 737 -28.04 30.36 4.53
N VAL A 738 -26.71 30.33 4.68
CA VAL A 738 -25.78 31.22 3.95
C VAL A 738 -25.83 30.96 2.43
N ILE A 739 -25.88 29.69 2.02
CA ILE A 739 -25.96 29.29 0.61
C ILE A 739 -27.30 29.73 0.01
N PHE A 740 -28.42 29.47 0.69
CA PHE A 740 -29.74 29.93 0.23
C PHE A 740 -29.84 31.46 0.14
N SER A 741 -29.30 32.19 1.12
CA SER A 741 -29.24 33.66 1.08
C SER A 741 -28.42 34.17 -0.13
N SER A 742 -27.36 33.45 -0.49
CA SER A 742 -26.52 33.75 -1.66
C SER A 742 -27.22 33.42 -2.98
N LEU A 743 -27.94 32.31 -3.04
CA LEU A 743 -28.81 31.96 -4.18
C LEU A 743 -29.93 32.99 -4.36
N ALA A 744 -30.57 33.43 -3.28
CA ALA A 744 -31.60 34.48 -3.30
C ALA A 744 -31.06 35.77 -3.94
N LYS A 745 -29.85 36.17 -3.54
CA LYS A 745 -29.17 37.34 -4.10
C LYS A 745 -28.76 37.14 -5.56
N ASN A 746 -28.32 35.95 -5.94
CA ASN A 746 -27.89 35.64 -7.31
C ASN A 746 -29.05 35.58 -8.29
N GLU A 747 -30.18 34.97 -7.91
CA GLU A 747 -31.33 34.75 -8.78
C GLU A 747 -32.39 35.87 -8.69
N GLY A 748 -32.32 36.73 -7.66
CA GLY A 748 -33.37 37.71 -7.36
C GLY A 748 -34.68 37.08 -6.88
N ASN A 749 -34.65 35.82 -6.43
CA ASN A 749 -35.83 35.09 -5.98
C ASN A 749 -35.95 35.11 -4.45
N LYS A 750 -36.98 35.79 -3.94
CA LYS A 750 -37.26 35.90 -2.50
C LYS A 750 -37.59 34.57 -1.82
N GLY A 751 -38.07 33.56 -2.55
CA GLY A 751 -38.37 32.25 -1.98
C GLY A 751 -37.17 31.61 -1.28
N PHE A 752 -35.96 31.86 -1.78
CA PHE A 752 -34.73 31.36 -1.15
C PHE A 752 -34.40 32.06 0.19
N TYR A 753 -34.85 33.30 0.42
CA TYR A 753 -34.70 33.95 1.73
C TYR A 753 -35.55 33.25 2.81
N LEU A 754 -36.73 32.74 2.45
CA LEU A 754 -37.56 31.97 3.39
C LEU A 754 -36.90 30.65 3.80
N GLU A 755 -36.30 29.93 2.85
CA GLU A 755 -35.51 28.74 3.17
C GLU A 755 -34.27 29.09 4.01
N ALA A 756 -33.58 30.20 3.69
CA ALA A 756 -32.45 30.66 4.49
C ALA A 756 -32.83 30.91 5.96
N GLU A 757 -33.94 31.62 6.19
CA GLU A 757 -34.49 31.91 7.52
C GLU A 757 -34.76 30.62 8.31
N LYS A 758 -35.45 29.65 7.70
CA LYS A 758 -35.74 28.33 8.28
C LYS A 758 -34.47 27.62 8.75
N TYR A 759 -33.40 27.63 7.95
CA TYR A 759 -32.15 26.96 8.32
C TYR A 759 -31.35 27.72 9.39
N TYR A 760 -31.39 29.06 9.40
CA TYR A 760 -30.80 29.83 10.49
C TYR A 760 -31.51 29.59 11.83
N ILE A 761 -32.85 29.51 11.82
CA ILE A 761 -33.63 29.18 13.02
C ILE A 761 -33.22 27.79 13.54
N LYS A 762 -33.16 26.77 12.67
CA LYS A 762 -32.68 25.43 13.05
C LYS A 762 -31.26 25.45 13.64
N ALA A 763 -30.36 26.27 13.10
CA ALA A 763 -29.01 26.43 13.64
C ALA A 763 -29.02 27.00 15.07
N ILE A 764 -29.81 28.05 15.30
CA ILE A 764 -29.98 28.74 16.59
C ILE A 764 -30.61 27.82 17.63
N GLU A 765 -31.64 27.05 17.26
CA GLU A 765 -32.28 26.06 18.13
C GLU A 765 -31.30 24.99 18.63
N LYS A 766 -30.30 24.64 17.82
CA LYS A 766 -29.26 23.68 18.19
C LYS A 766 -28.16 24.29 19.05
N LYS A 767 -27.68 25.46 18.67
CA LYS A 767 -26.68 26.21 19.44
C LYS A 767 -26.84 27.69 19.14
N ASP A 768 -27.31 28.44 20.13
CA ASP A 768 -27.45 29.87 19.99
C ASP A 768 -26.08 30.55 19.87
N ASN A 769 -25.90 31.36 18.84
CA ASN A 769 -24.62 31.98 18.51
C ASN A 769 -24.85 33.33 17.81
N ALA A 770 -24.03 34.33 18.16
CA ALA A 770 -24.15 35.68 17.62
C ALA A 770 -24.06 35.73 16.08
N MET A 771 -23.18 34.93 15.46
CA MET A 771 -23.05 34.85 14.00
C MET A 771 -24.33 34.36 13.34
N PHE A 772 -24.95 33.30 13.87
CA PHE A 772 -26.17 32.71 13.29
C PHE A 772 -27.33 33.70 13.39
N ARG A 773 -27.43 34.40 14.53
CA ARG A 773 -28.43 35.45 14.74
C ARG A 773 -28.22 36.66 13.84
N LEU A 774 -26.98 37.07 13.58
CA LEU A 774 -26.70 38.14 12.62
C LEU A 774 -27.04 37.74 11.18
N ASN A 775 -26.83 36.48 10.81
CA ASN A 775 -27.23 35.96 9.51
C ASN A 775 -28.76 35.91 9.36
N LEU A 776 -29.47 35.44 10.38
CA LEU A 776 -30.93 35.47 10.45
C LEU A 776 -31.46 36.91 10.34
N MET A 777 -30.91 37.82 11.13
CA MET A 777 -31.26 39.25 11.11
C MET A 777 -31.19 39.83 9.70
N ARG A 778 -30.13 39.52 8.94
CA ARG A 778 -29.98 40.05 7.57
C ARG A 778 -31.09 39.56 6.64
N THR A 779 -31.49 38.31 6.77
CA THR A 779 -32.59 37.74 5.98
C THR A 779 -33.93 38.35 6.38
N GLU A 780 -34.22 38.44 7.69
CA GLU A 780 -35.43 39.07 8.23
C GLU A 780 -35.52 40.53 7.77
N PHE A 781 -34.39 41.26 7.78
CA PHE A 781 -34.30 42.62 7.31
C PHE A 781 -34.66 42.75 5.82
N ILE A 782 -34.13 41.89 4.96
CA ILE A 782 -34.42 41.91 3.51
C ILE A 782 -35.90 41.61 3.22
N GLU A 783 -36.50 40.74 4.04
CA GLU A 783 -37.93 40.40 3.98
C GLU A 783 -38.84 41.45 4.65
N ASN A 784 -38.29 42.57 5.13
CA ASN A 784 -39.01 43.63 5.85
C ASN A 784 -39.66 43.17 7.18
N LYS A 785 -39.10 42.13 7.82
CA LYS A 785 -39.47 41.63 9.15
C LYS A 785 -38.68 42.37 10.23
N TRP A 786 -38.98 43.65 10.38
CA TRP A 786 -38.16 44.57 11.17
C TRP A 786 -38.14 44.25 12.68
N LYS A 787 -39.24 43.74 13.25
CA LYS A 787 -39.33 43.36 14.68
C LYS A 787 -38.39 42.20 14.98
N GLU A 788 -38.45 41.21 14.11
CA GLU A 788 -37.68 39.98 14.17
C GLU A 788 -36.19 40.29 13.97
N ALA A 789 -35.86 41.08 12.95
CA ALA A 789 -34.49 41.50 12.67
C ALA A 789 -33.85 42.25 13.84
N LEU A 790 -34.59 43.18 14.46
CA LEU A 790 -34.14 43.89 15.66
C LEU A 790 -33.90 42.92 16.83
N ASN A 791 -34.87 42.05 17.13
CA ASN A 791 -34.75 41.05 18.19
C ASN A 791 -33.55 40.10 17.97
N SER A 792 -33.33 39.65 16.73
CA SER A 792 -32.19 38.83 16.35
C SER A 792 -30.86 39.55 16.57
N TYR A 793 -30.77 40.84 16.21
CA TYR A 793 -29.58 41.66 16.49
C TYR A 793 -29.32 41.85 17.98
N LEU A 794 -30.36 42.20 18.76
CA LEU A 794 -30.24 42.38 20.22
C LEU A 794 -29.70 41.12 20.89
N LYS A 795 -30.27 39.97 20.54
CA LYS A 795 -29.81 38.69 21.05
C LYS A 795 -28.40 38.34 20.58
N ALA A 796 -28.01 38.72 19.36
CA ALA A 796 -26.63 38.55 18.91
C ALA A 796 -25.64 39.38 19.74
N GLU A 797 -25.97 40.66 19.98
CA GLU A 797 -25.12 41.57 20.76
C GLU A 797 -24.99 41.11 22.22
N LEU A 798 -26.05 40.51 22.76
CA LEU A 798 -26.05 39.89 24.10
C LEU A 798 -25.18 38.63 24.19
N LEU A 799 -25.11 37.85 23.11
CA LEU A 799 -24.30 36.63 23.09
C LEU A 799 -22.81 36.93 22.93
N ASP A 800 -22.46 37.89 22.06
CA ASP A 800 -21.07 38.27 21.79
C ASP A 800 -20.97 39.72 21.31
N PHE A 801 -20.83 40.62 22.28
CA PHE A 801 -20.75 42.06 22.07
C PHE A 801 -19.59 42.47 21.15
N ASP A 802 -18.40 41.91 21.36
CA ASP A 802 -17.20 42.28 20.62
C ASP A 802 -17.28 41.80 19.16
N TYR A 803 -17.83 40.61 18.92
CA TYR A 803 -18.09 40.10 17.58
C TYR A 803 -19.11 40.94 16.80
N VAL A 804 -20.19 41.36 17.45
CA VAL A 804 -21.21 42.22 16.81
C VAL A 804 -20.68 43.63 16.54
N ASN A 805 -19.75 44.13 17.36
CA ASN A 805 -19.19 45.47 17.16
C ASN A 805 -18.11 45.54 16.09
N SER A 806 -17.38 44.44 15.87
CA SER A 806 -16.40 44.33 14.78
C SER A 806 -17.04 44.14 13.41
N HIS A 807 -18.37 43.98 13.33
CA HIS A 807 -19.09 43.74 12.08
C HIS A 807 -19.17 44.99 11.18
N LYS A 808 -18.65 44.88 9.95
CA LYS A 808 -18.58 45.97 8.95
C LYS A 808 -19.91 46.67 8.63
N ASN A 809 -21.04 45.97 8.73
CA ASN A 809 -22.36 46.50 8.35
C ASN A 809 -23.19 47.03 9.53
N ARG A 810 -22.61 47.07 10.73
CA ARG A 810 -23.29 47.53 11.96
C ARG A 810 -23.87 48.93 11.80
N GLU A 811 -23.08 49.87 11.32
CA GLU A 811 -23.47 51.28 11.24
C GLU A 811 -24.70 51.48 10.34
N LEU A 812 -24.72 50.79 9.20
CA LEU A 812 -25.79 50.86 8.22
C LEU A 812 -27.10 50.26 8.77
N PHE A 813 -26.98 49.19 9.56
CA PHE A 813 -28.11 48.60 10.27
C PHE A 813 -28.65 49.51 11.38
N ILE A 814 -27.75 50.06 12.21
CA ILE A 814 -28.13 51.00 13.28
C ILE A 814 -28.81 52.25 12.71
N GLN A 815 -28.31 52.81 11.60
CA GLN A 815 -28.93 53.98 10.95
C GLN A 815 -30.35 53.70 10.46
N ARG A 816 -30.60 52.49 9.93
CA ARG A 816 -31.94 52.09 9.47
C ARG A 816 -32.89 51.76 10.62
N ILE A 817 -32.40 51.16 11.71
CA ILE A 817 -33.18 51.07 12.95
C ILE A 817 -33.56 52.46 13.45
N LYS A 818 -32.62 53.42 13.46
CA LYS A 818 -32.91 54.80 13.85
C LYS A 818 -34.04 55.40 12.98
N ALA A 819 -33.96 55.23 11.66
CA ALA A 819 -34.97 55.72 10.74
C ALA A 819 -36.36 55.07 10.94
N GLU A 820 -36.42 53.80 11.31
CA GLU A 820 -37.69 53.08 11.51
C GLU A 820 -38.27 53.29 12.93
N ALA A 821 -37.43 53.36 13.95
CA ALA A 821 -37.81 53.70 15.32
C ALA A 821 -38.37 55.13 15.42
N GLN A 822 -38.00 56.03 14.51
CA GLN A 822 -38.60 57.36 14.38
C GLN A 822 -40.03 57.33 13.80
N LYS A 823 -40.41 56.28 13.07
CA LYS A 823 -41.74 56.16 12.45
C LYS A 823 -42.79 55.52 13.36
N ASP A 824 -42.38 54.72 14.34
CA ASP A 824 -43.31 54.04 15.26
C ASP A 824 -42.67 53.84 16.66
N HIS A 825 -43.33 54.42 17.66
CA HIS A 825 -42.86 54.50 19.05
C HIS A 825 -43.00 53.19 19.84
N GLU A 826 -43.80 52.22 19.38
CA GLU A 826 -43.87 50.91 20.03
C GLU A 826 -42.56 50.14 19.91
N TYR A 827 -41.84 50.30 18.78
CA TYR A 827 -40.55 49.65 18.53
C TYR A 827 -39.43 50.20 19.41
N LEU A 828 -39.38 51.52 19.57
CA LEU A 828 -38.42 52.20 20.44
C LEU A 828 -38.59 51.70 21.89
N ASN A 829 -39.84 51.61 22.36
CA ASN A 829 -40.17 51.09 23.68
C ASN A 829 -39.83 49.60 23.84
N PHE A 830 -40.07 48.78 22.81
CA PHE A 830 -39.71 47.37 22.83
C PHE A 830 -38.19 47.16 22.95
N ALA A 831 -37.40 47.88 22.15
CA ALA A 831 -35.94 47.81 22.16
C ALA A 831 -35.37 48.26 23.51
N LEU A 832 -35.83 49.40 24.03
CA LEU A 832 -35.39 49.94 25.32
C LEU A 832 -35.78 49.03 26.49
N LYS A 833 -36.97 48.40 26.47
CA LYS A 833 -37.37 47.41 27.49
C LYS A 833 -36.49 46.16 27.46
N MET A 834 -36.15 45.67 26.27
CA MET A 834 -35.23 44.53 26.13
C MET A 834 -33.86 44.85 26.72
N TYR A 835 -33.30 46.02 26.42
CA TYR A 835 -32.03 46.45 27.03
C TYR A 835 -32.13 46.70 28.53
N ALA A 836 -33.22 47.27 29.02
CA ALA A 836 -33.43 47.52 30.45
C ALA A 836 -33.43 46.21 31.28
N ASN A 837 -33.89 45.11 30.69
CA ASN A 837 -33.96 43.79 31.32
C ASN A 837 -32.64 43.00 31.31
N ILE A 838 -31.56 43.53 30.71
CA ILE A 838 -30.24 42.88 30.69
C ILE A 838 -29.62 42.99 32.09
N GLU A 839 -29.22 41.89 32.74
CA GLU A 839 -28.62 41.98 34.08
C GLU A 839 -27.21 42.63 34.06
N ASP A 840 -26.44 42.45 32.98
CA ASP A 840 -25.09 42.99 32.85
C ASP A 840 -25.10 44.50 32.49
N GLN A 841 -24.71 45.33 33.46
CA GLN A 841 -24.60 46.78 33.30
C GLN A 841 -23.52 47.20 32.29
N LYS A 842 -22.44 46.42 32.11
CA LYS A 842 -21.36 46.76 31.16
C LYS A 842 -21.81 46.64 29.71
N ILE A 843 -22.66 45.65 29.38
CA ILE A 843 -23.19 45.48 28.02
C ILE A 843 -24.13 46.65 27.68
N ARG A 844 -24.97 47.06 28.64
CA ARG A 844 -25.86 48.22 28.49
C ARG A 844 -25.08 49.51 28.22
N GLU A 845 -24.04 49.78 29.01
CA GLU A 845 -23.25 51.02 28.87
C GLU A 845 -22.40 51.06 27.60
N LYS A 846 -21.95 49.92 27.08
CA LYS A 846 -21.13 49.84 25.87
C LYS A 846 -21.96 49.72 24.56
N SER A 847 -23.24 49.35 24.61
CA SER A 847 -24.05 49.20 23.40
C SER A 847 -24.33 50.55 22.72
N VAL A 848 -23.74 50.74 21.53
CA VAL A 848 -23.99 51.93 20.69
C VAL A 848 -25.42 51.93 20.17
N LEU A 849 -26.02 50.76 19.95
CA LEU A 849 -27.43 50.68 19.56
C LEU A 849 -28.31 51.16 20.72
N PHE A 850 -28.03 50.74 21.96
CA PHE A 850 -28.76 51.23 23.13
C PHE A 850 -28.61 52.75 23.33
N GLN A 851 -27.38 53.27 23.29
CA GLN A 851 -27.11 54.71 23.41
C GLN A 851 -27.89 55.51 22.35
N ARG A 852 -27.84 55.09 21.08
CA ARG A 852 -28.57 55.77 20.01
C ARG A 852 -30.08 55.66 20.15
N LEU A 853 -30.60 54.54 20.66
CA LEU A 853 -32.03 54.42 20.96
C LEU A 853 -32.44 55.35 22.13
N GLN A 854 -31.58 55.55 23.13
CA GLN A 854 -31.81 56.54 24.18
C GLN A 854 -31.79 57.97 23.64
N ASP A 855 -30.88 58.29 22.73
CA ASP A 855 -30.84 59.62 22.06
C ASP A 855 -32.15 59.89 21.31
N ILE A 856 -32.66 58.91 20.54
CA ILE A 856 -33.94 59.03 19.81
C ILE A 856 -35.11 59.22 20.77
N ALA A 857 -35.14 58.48 21.89
CA ALA A 857 -36.18 58.63 22.90
C ALA A 857 -36.16 60.02 23.54
N SER A 858 -34.96 60.56 23.77
CA SER A 858 -34.74 61.88 24.34
C SER A 858 -35.14 62.99 23.36
N GLU A 859 -34.79 62.87 22.07
CA GLU A 859 -35.20 63.77 20.99
C GLU A 859 -36.74 63.81 20.82
N ASN A 860 -37.39 62.65 20.87
CA ASN A 860 -38.86 62.55 20.75
C ASN A 860 -39.60 63.16 21.96
N LEU A 861 -39.07 62.99 23.19
CA LEU A 861 -39.61 63.63 24.40
C LEU A 861 -39.52 65.17 24.36
N ILE A 862 -38.50 65.73 23.69
CA ILE A 862 -38.36 67.18 23.50
C ILE A 862 -39.35 67.68 22.45
N SER A 863 -39.59 66.91 21.38
CA SER A 863 -40.56 67.26 20.32
C SER A 863 -42.02 67.23 20.77
N SER A 864 -42.40 66.31 21.66
CA SER A 864 -43.77 66.23 22.22
C SER A 864 -44.05 67.32 23.26
N ASN A 865 -43.02 67.77 23.99
CA ASN A 865 -43.12 68.92 24.89
C ASN A 865 -43.18 70.28 24.17
N GLN A 866 -42.69 70.37 22.92
CA GLN A 866 -42.82 71.59 22.09
C GLN A 866 -44.20 71.73 21.42
N GLN A 867 -44.99 70.66 21.32
CA GLN A 867 -46.39 70.72 20.86
C GLN A 867 -47.41 70.98 21.99
N ALA A 868 -46.96 71.11 23.24
CA ALA A 868 -47.83 71.29 24.41
C ALA A 868 -47.87 72.73 24.97
N PHE A 869 -47.33 73.73 24.24
CA PHE A 869 -47.46 75.15 24.57
C PHE A 869 -48.16 75.91 23.44
N ASP A 870 -49.47 75.70 23.33
CA ASP A 870 -50.39 76.70 22.78
C ASP A 870 -51.65 76.70 23.66
N LEU A 871 -51.76 77.72 24.52
CA LEU A 871 -53.02 78.16 25.10
C LEU A 871 -53.09 79.70 25.02
N PRO A 872 -54.31 80.26 24.93
CA PRO A 872 -54.60 81.40 24.07
C PRO A 872 -54.68 82.73 24.83
N ASP A 873 -54.65 83.81 24.02
CA ASP A 873 -55.15 85.17 24.23
C ASP A 873 -55.33 85.67 25.68
N ASP A 874 -54.55 86.69 26.04
CA ASP A 874 -55.15 87.84 26.73
C ASP A 874 -54.56 89.15 26.21
N LYS A 875 -55.45 90.01 25.69
CA LYS A 875 -55.17 91.38 25.31
C LYS A 875 -55.36 92.27 26.54
N SER A 876 -54.29 92.87 27.04
CA SER A 876 -54.25 94.31 27.36
C SER A 876 -52.88 94.72 27.91
N GLN A 877 -52.16 95.58 27.20
CA GLN A 877 -52.04 97.01 27.54
C GLN A 877 -51.07 97.72 26.60
N ASP A 878 -51.40 98.99 26.37
CA ASP A 878 -51.11 99.86 25.24
C ASP A 878 -49.70 100.44 25.12
N VAL A 879 -49.33 100.67 23.85
CA VAL A 879 -48.58 101.80 23.26
C VAL A 879 -47.40 102.41 24.03
N ASN A 880 -46.18 102.14 23.55
CA ASN A 880 -45.24 103.13 22.97
C ASN A 880 -44.07 102.46 22.27
#